data_AF-A0A4Y2NMZ5-F1
#
_entry.id   AF-A0A4Y2NMZ5-F1
#
_cell.length_a   1.000
_cell.length_b   1.000
_cell.length_c   1.000
_cell.angle_alpha   90.00
_cell.angle_beta   90.00
_cell.angle_gamma   90.00
#
_symmetry.space_group_name_H-M   'P 1'
#
loop_
_entity.id
_entity.type
_entity.pdbx_description
1 polymer ?
#
loop_
_entity_poly.entity_id
_entity_poly.type
_entity_poly.pdbx_seq_one_letter_code
_entity_poly.pdbx_strand_id
1 'polypeptide(L)'
;MLRRFLRYSSCCESFGCLYRMKFHTNAGKILFTSSFEKDLPNPALPTPYSKALKHDTDILLEQLRKAKSVERILELAESHLDVMNGQHLVTSLQTIHDFTRGQEEFDSRALLDNKIFQALCTRIMKIIRVLDSQDVITIYKVLSVLGVRNNTYVMQSILKMLGSLLNDMSLGQLVFLNFLLAKQKHNALVDGLRLALPLVLQVQIEQQLDSDNMTQVSECFQLACRSKLKPAVIEKIIHTLLKKAKSLSPNNAITVIFALLSLDMPVDGYKELIDYSFEVVSKNLDIIDSKSILPIIRSCRGQGFYHSHFFFEVSKKMVSENWNLVKTWDTIRNWKKLGFCPPDVMDHLVHAVCADASTFVTSPLYSPLICLEYLTISGYHPLHLGEILALICSCEKKIATLKEMPLLYLKFLSLLATLGHFPENMLTEVLNEDYLFNMWSTSRKQGRNNDFERYIFSLVWGLEVYDQQHRFSVPSTILKSLMQVICERYENYNYPLQKFIENGLGGEQFLQSGVFTRDGLPVDHVLAMRSGNYPVALSHADSGNATKRNQVAFIEDMTLPPDTKIRAVGYIIRNEQRRTERSQETVQESTIRRRIRDEADNRRRPKHVCIRNDVEEHNCGTMSEQCCFCRAVYWKEEKNTAHKYTKCCHDGKVQLPAFPDAPELLKVLLTENSPDAKNYRQRIREYNSAFAFASMGAQIKPPHGTGPYCYRLHGQVYHRVSPLYASDQHKESYGQLYIFDSSEATEKRLSNNQNCLQHVFEKLDFMLREINPFAQSYLQMHRLVQEHPTTSVKMIFLEDKNLDMRRYNAPTLCTEVAAIFVGDNGEPPANRDICVYPVGNTCQSISPLNQCCDPMTYPLLFPRGECSWNTGMEHVEERRTAKRTRVTQLQYYAYRLSQRNGFSILHNSGKLFQQYIVDAYVKTEGSRLHFLRQNRKDLRIEL
;
A
#
# COMPACT_ATOMS: atom_id res chain seq x y z
N MET A 1 21.05 -27.52 27.67
CA MET A 1 19.62 -27.11 27.76
C MET A 1 19.40 -25.62 27.53
N LEU A 2 20.03 -24.71 28.29
CA LEU A 2 19.86 -23.25 28.13
C LEU A 2 20.22 -22.75 26.71
N ARG A 3 21.37 -23.17 26.17
CA ARG A 3 21.80 -22.88 24.78
C ARG A 3 20.77 -23.35 23.73
N ARG A 4 20.16 -24.53 23.95
CA ARG A 4 19.10 -25.09 23.09
C ARG A 4 17.87 -24.18 23.11
N PHE A 5 17.41 -23.76 24.30
CA PHE A 5 16.25 -22.87 24.48
C PHE A 5 16.44 -21.47 23.88
N LEU A 6 17.60 -20.84 24.09
CA LEU A 6 17.90 -19.49 23.57
C LEU A 6 17.90 -19.45 22.03
N ARG A 7 18.36 -20.51 21.36
CA ARG A 7 18.37 -20.60 19.89
C ARG A 7 17.01 -20.92 19.28
N TYR A 8 16.20 -21.78 19.90
CA TYR A 8 14.80 -21.95 19.48
C TYR A 8 14.03 -20.62 19.57
N SER A 9 14.31 -19.83 20.60
CA SER A 9 13.72 -18.50 20.81
C SER A 9 14.23 -17.45 19.82
N SER A 10 15.49 -17.52 19.37
CA SER A 10 16.08 -16.57 18.41
C SER A 10 15.83 -16.94 16.94
N CYS A 11 15.56 -18.22 16.62
CA CYS A 11 15.25 -18.66 15.26
C CYS A 11 13.79 -18.38 14.85
N CYS A 12 12.90 -18.22 15.82
CA CYS A 12 11.54 -17.80 15.57
C CYS A 12 11.41 -16.31 15.85
N GLU A 13 11.28 -15.50 14.80
CA GLU A 13 10.84 -14.09 14.93
C GLU A 13 9.41 -13.96 15.51
N SER A 14 8.77 -15.10 15.84
CA SER A 14 7.33 -15.24 16.07
C SER A 14 6.92 -15.87 17.42
N PHE A 15 7.83 -16.31 18.31
CA PHE A 15 7.38 -16.91 19.59
C PHE A 15 7.14 -15.84 20.67
N GLY A 16 5.92 -15.33 20.68
CA GLY A 16 5.19 -15.10 21.90
C GLY A 16 4.28 -16.30 22.13
N CYS A 17 4.62 -17.18 23.08
CA CYS A 17 3.70 -18.08 23.82
C CYS A 17 4.49 -19.11 24.64
N LEU A 18 4.49 -18.92 25.96
CA LEU A 18 4.73 -19.98 26.94
C LEU A 18 3.50 -20.91 26.95
N TYR A 19 3.65 -22.21 26.67
CA TYR A 19 2.67 -23.21 27.13
C TYR A 19 3.32 -24.45 27.74
N ARG A 20 2.86 -24.75 28.96
CA ARG A 20 3.04 -25.97 29.75
C ARG A 20 2.53 -27.18 28.96
N MET A 21 3.35 -28.23 28.87
CA MET A 21 2.91 -29.56 28.44
C MET A 21 1.96 -30.18 29.50
N LYS A 22 0.79 -30.66 29.05
CA LYS A 22 0.01 -31.72 29.70
C LYS A 22 -0.28 -32.80 28.65
N PHE A 23 -0.09 -34.06 29.04
CA PHE A 23 -0.19 -35.29 28.25
C PHE A 23 -1.62 -35.90 28.25
N HIS A 24 -1.85 -36.79 27.27
CA HIS A 24 -2.85 -37.88 27.21
C HIS A 24 -4.34 -37.48 26.97
N THR A 25 -5.21 -38.20 26.24
CA THR A 25 -5.28 -39.64 25.86
C THR A 25 -6.36 -39.89 24.77
N ASN A 26 -6.20 -41.00 24.05
CA ASN A 26 -7.07 -41.74 23.12
C ASN A 26 -8.59 -41.80 23.43
N ALA A 27 -9.44 -41.91 22.40
CA ALA A 27 -10.18 -43.15 22.01
C ALA A 27 -11.49 -42.94 21.20
N GLY A 28 -11.74 -43.84 20.22
CA GLY A 28 -13.07 -44.24 19.67
C GLY A 28 -13.51 -43.50 18.39
N LYS A 29 -13.42 -44.00 17.14
CA LYS A 29 -13.93 -45.20 16.40
C LYS A 29 -15.45 -45.30 16.21
N ILE A 30 -15.82 -45.67 14.96
CA ILE A 30 -17.09 -46.22 14.39
C ILE A 30 -17.95 -45.18 13.62
N LEU A 31 -18.54 -45.40 12.43
CA LEU A 31 -18.35 -46.21 11.19
C LEU A 31 -19.57 -45.91 10.25
N PHE A 32 -19.35 -45.82 8.92
CA PHE A 32 -20.30 -46.05 7.79
C PHE A 32 -21.51 -45.07 7.58
N THR A 33 -22.02 -44.72 6.38
CA THR A 33 -21.94 -45.19 4.97
C THR A 33 -22.34 -44.08 3.96
N SER A 34 -21.73 -44.17 2.76
CA SER A 34 -22.30 -43.98 1.40
C SER A 34 -22.83 -42.63 0.87
N SER A 35 -22.09 -42.16 -0.15
CA SER A 35 -22.52 -41.78 -1.51
C SER A 35 -23.11 -40.38 -1.83
N PHE A 36 -22.67 -39.92 -3.01
CA PHE A 36 -23.23 -38.92 -3.93
C PHE A 36 -22.46 -37.59 -4.12
N GLU A 37 -21.58 -37.66 -5.13
CA GLU A 37 -21.34 -36.74 -6.24
C GLU A 37 -21.88 -35.29 -6.20
N LYS A 38 -20.92 -34.37 -6.43
CA LYS A 38 -20.97 -33.21 -7.34
C LYS A 38 -22.32 -32.50 -7.49
N ASP A 39 -22.43 -31.32 -6.87
CA ASP A 39 -22.69 -30.04 -7.59
C ASP A 39 -22.63 -28.86 -6.62
N LEU A 40 -21.90 -27.80 -7.00
CA LEU A 40 -21.87 -26.52 -6.27
C LEU A 40 -23.12 -25.70 -6.65
N PRO A 41 -23.89 -25.18 -5.68
CA PRO A 41 -25.15 -24.51 -5.95
C PRO A 41 -24.94 -23.11 -6.57
N ASN A 42 -25.66 -22.91 -7.67
CA ASN A 42 -25.95 -21.61 -8.27
C ASN A 42 -26.92 -20.87 -7.34
N PRO A 43 -26.61 -19.67 -6.80
CA PRO A 43 -27.56 -18.94 -5.97
C PRO A 43 -28.67 -18.39 -6.87
N ALA A 44 -29.78 -19.12 -6.95
CA ALA A 44 -31.04 -18.59 -7.45
C ALA A 44 -31.56 -17.56 -6.43
N LEU A 45 -31.72 -16.31 -6.86
CA LEU A 45 -32.34 -15.27 -6.04
C LEU A 45 -33.86 -15.55 -5.90
N PRO A 46 -34.47 -15.34 -4.71
CA PRO A 46 -35.89 -15.55 -4.52
C PRO A 46 -36.72 -14.49 -5.26
N THR A 47 -37.72 -14.93 -6.01
CA THR A 47 -38.72 -14.08 -6.68
C THR A 47 -39.79 -13.62 -5.69
N PRO A 48 -40.11 -12.32 -5.59
CA PRO A 48 -41.32 -11.87 -4.91
C PRO A 48 -42.53 -12.14 -5.82
N TYR A 49 -43.51 -12.87 -5.30
CA TYR A 49 -44.82 -13.05 -5.92
C TYR A 49 -45.55 -11.71 -6.05
N SER A 50 -45.75 -11.22 -7.27
CA SER A 50 -46.84 -10.29 -7.59
C SER A 50 -48.01 -11.08 -8.21
N LYS A 51 -49.19 -10.95 -7.60
CA LYS A 51 -50.45 -11.57 -8.04
C LYS A 51 -51.09 -10.78 -9.20
N ALA A 52 -51.71 -11.55 -10.10
CA ALA A 52 -52.71 -11.21 -11.13
C ALA A 52 -52.17 -10.54 -12.41
N LEU A 53 -52.58 -10.91 -13.64
CA LEU A 53 -53.83 -11.51 -14.13
C LEU A 53 -53.60 -12.70 -15.10
N LYS A 54 -54.56 -13.64 -15.13
CA LYS A 54 -54.74 -14.59 -16.24
C LYS A 54 -55.34 -13.86 -17.44
N HIS A 55 -54.69 -13.89 -18.60
CA HIS A 55 -55.26 -14.37 -19.86
C HIS A 55 -54.22 -14.38 -21.00
N ASP A 56 -54.36 -15.40 -21.84
CA ASP A 56 -53.63 -15.77 -23.07
C ASP A 56 -52.24 -16.40 -22.89
N THR A 57 -52.21 -17.72 -23.08
CA THR A 57 -50.97 -18.51 -23.21
C THR A 57 -50.19 -17.98 -24.41
N ASP A 58 -49.10 -17.28 -24.13
CA ASP A 58 -48.17 -16.83 -25.15
C ASP A 58 -47.45 -18.04 -25.78
N ILE A 59 -47.98 -18.48 -26.92
CA ILE A 59 -47.52 -19.65 -27.66
C ILE A 59 -46.03 -19.50 -28.05
N LEU A 60 -45.57 -18.26 -28.29
CA LEU A 60 -44.19 -17.98 -28.65
C LEU A 60 -43.24 -18.16 -27.46
N LEU A 61 -43.61 -17.72 -26.25
CA LEU A 61 -42.81 -17.99 -25.04
C LEU A 61 -42.64 -19.48 -24.78
N GLU A 62 -43.70 -20.26 -24.96
CA GLU A 62 -43.66 -21.70 -24.73
C GLU A 62 -42.79 -22.41 -25.80
N GLN A 63 -42.88 -21.99 -27.06
CA GLN A 63 -42.05 -22.49 -28.15
C GLN A 63 -40.56 -22.13 -27.96
N LEU A 64 -40.24 -20.93 -27.47
CA LEU A 64 -38.87 -20.50 -27.16
C LEU A 64 -38.27 -21.32 -26.03
N ARG A 65 -39.01 -21.56 -24.94
CA ARG A 65 -38.53 -22.39 -23.81
C ARG A 65 -38.34 -23.85 -24.18
N LYS A 66 -39.14 -24.38 -25.12
CA LYS A 66 -39.08 -25.78 -25.58
C LYS A 66 -38.16 -25.99 -26.80
N ALA A 67 -37.53 -24.94 -27.32
CA ALA A 67 -36.61 -25.05 -28.44
C ALA A 67 -35.43 -25.95 -28.07
N LYS A 68 -35.00 -26.81 -29.01
CA LYS A 68 -33.96 -27.83 -28.79
C LYS A 68 -32.60 -27.47 -29.39
N SER A 69 -32.51 -26.36 -30.14
CA SER A 69 -31.27 -25.90 -30.76
C SER A 69 -31.25 -24.38 -30.92
N VAL A 70 -30.06 -23.80 -31.09
CA VAL A 70 -29.87 -22.35 -31.29
C VAL A 70 -30.46 -21.91 -32.63
N GLU A 71 -30.35 -22.73 -33.67
CA GLU A 71 -30.91 -22.48 -35.00
C GLU A 71 -32.43 -22.34 -34.92
N ARG A 72 -33.10 -23.22 -34.17
CA ARG A 72 -34.55 -23.17 -33.99
C ARG A 72 -35.00 -21.91 -33.24
N ILE A 73 -34.21 -21.45 -32.27
CA ILE A 73 -34.49 -20.19 -31.55
C ILE A 73 -34.35 -18.99 -32.49
N LEU A 74 -33.33 -18.99 -33.36
CA LEU A 74 -33.12 -17.95 -34.35
C LEU A 74 -34.23 -17.95 -35.42
N GLU A 75 -34.68 -19.10 -35.92
CA GLU A 75 -35.84 -19.20 -36.83
C GLU A 75 -37.12 -18.63 -36.21
N LEU A 76 -37.39 -18.96 -34.94
CA LEU A 76 -38.55 -18.44 -34.21
C LEU A 76 -38.44 -16.93 -33.99
N ALA A 77 -37.24 -16.43 -33.70
CA ALA A 77 -36.99 -15.00 -33.61
C ALA A 77 -37.16 -14.29 -34.95
N GLU A 78 -36.65 -14.87 -36.05
CA GLU A 78 -36.76 -14.31 -37.40
C GLU A 78 -38.22 -14.12 -37.83
N SER A 79 -39.05 -15.13 -37.57
CA SER A 79 -40.47 -15.14 -37.95
C SER A 79 -41.37 -14.21 -37.11
N HIS A 80 -40.92 -13.75 -35.94
CA HIS A 80 -41.75 -12.98 -35.00
C HIS A 80 -41.08 -11.71 -34.45
N LEU A 81 -39.94 -11.28 -35.02
CA LEU A 81 -39.08 -10.18 -34.54
C LEU A 81 -39.83 -8.86 -34.28
N ASP A 82 -40.84 -8.59 -35.09
CA ASP A 82 -41.71 -7.41 -35.09
C ASP A 82 -42.74 -7.43 -33.95
N VAL A 83 -43.16 -8.63 -33.49
CA VAL A 83 -44.13 -8.84 -32.42
C VAL A 83 -43.46 -9.13 -31.06
N MET A 84 -42.17 -9.51 -31.04
CA MET A 84 -41.44 -9.81 -29.80
C MET A 84 -41.38 -8.62 -28.83
N ASN A 85 -41.76 -8.89 -27.57
CA ASN A 85 -41.72 -7.97 -26.42
C ASN A 85 -40.46 -8.22 -25.56
N GLY A 86 -40.31 -7.50 -24.43
CA GLY A 86 -39.16 -7.64 -23.54
C GLY A 86 -38.92 -9.06 -23.02
N GLN A 87 -40.00 -9.74 -22.58
CA GLN A 87 -39.92 -11.10 -22.06
C GLN A 87 -39.52 -12.11 -23.14
N HIS A 88 -39.99 -11.94 -24.38
CA HIS A 88 -39.56 -12.75 -25.52
C HIS A 88 -38.06 -12.64 -25.74
N LEU A 89 -37.52 -11.42 -25.77
CA LEU A 89 -36.09 -11.20 -26.04
C LEU A 89 -35.17 -11.71 -24.91
N VAL A 90 -35.54 -11.48 -23.65
CA VAL A 90 -34.78 -11.99 -22.50
C VAL A 90 -34.80 -13.52 -22.48
N THR A 91 -35.95 -14.14 -22.70
CA THR A 91 -36.09 -15.60 -22.75
C THR A 91 -35.27 -16.19 -23.89
N SER A 92 -35.34 -15.63 -25.10
CA SER A 92 -34.52 -16.08 -26.23
C SER A 92 -33.02 -16.04 -25.92
N LEU A 93 -32.53 -14.94 -25.33
CA LEU A 93 -31.13 -14.81 -24.93
C LEU A 93 -30.74 -15.79 -23.83
N GLN A 94 -31.59 -15.99 -22.81
CA GLN A 94 -31.35 -16.97 -21.75
C GLN A 94 -31.28 -18.40 -22.30
N THR A 95 -32.22 -18.78 -23.17
CA THR A 95 -32.22 -20.11 -23.79
C THR A 95 -30.98 -20.33 -24.66
N ILE A 96 -30.55 -19.32 -25.42
CA ILE A 96 -29.28 -19.37 -26.17
C ILE A 96 -28.12 -19.57 -25.20
N HIS A 97 -28.07 -18.81 -24.10
CA HIS A 97 -27.02 -18.93 -23.10
C HIS A 97 -26.97 -20.34 -22.46
N ASP A 98 -28.12 -20.91 -22.11
CA ASP A 98 -28.19 -22.24 -21.49
C ASP A 98 -27.68 -23.33 -22.44
N PHE A 99 -27.98 -23.25 -23.74
CA PHE A 99 -27.40 -24.14 -24.75
C PHE A 99 -25.88 -23.95 -24.91
N THR A 100 -25.38 -22.71 -24.89
CA THR A 100 -23.93 -22.44 -24.97
C THR A 100 -23.15 -22.91 -23.74
N ARG A 101 -23.81 -23.01 -22.58
CA ARG A 101 -23.17 -23.45 -21.32
C ARG A 101 -22.95 -24.98 -21.28
N GLY A 102 -23.72 -25.74 -22.06
CA GLY A 102 -23.70 -27.21 -22.07
C GLY A 102 -22.77 -27.86 -23.10
N GLN A 103 -22.12 -27.09 -23.99
CA GLN A 103 -21.25 -27.63 -25.04
C GLN A 103 -19.81 -27.10 -24.92
N GLU A 104 -18.83 -28.01 -24.85
CA GLU A 104 -17.40 -27.66 -24.68
C GLU A 104 -16.79 -26.99 -25.94
N GLU A 105 -17.39 -27.15 -27.12
CA GLU A 105 -16.91 -26.62 -28.42
C GLU A 105 -17.93 -25.71 -29.14
N PHE A 106 -18.62 -24.81 -28.42
CA PHE A 106 -19.53 -23.87 -29.08
C PHE A 106 -18.77 -22.69 -29.74
N ASP A 107 -18.85 -22.58 -31.07
CA ASP A 107 -18.26 -21.44 -31.81
C ASP A 107 -19.08 -20.16 -31.61
N SER A 108 -18.69 -19.38 -30.61
CA SER A 108 -19.31 -18.09 -30.30
C SER A 108 -19.15 -17.07 -31.44
N ARG A 109 -18.18 -17.22 -32.36
CA ARG A 109 -17.97 -16.27 -33.47
C ARG A 109 -19.04 -16.44 -34.55
N ALA A 110 -19.36 -17.68 -34.91
CA ALA A 110 -20.41 -17.99 -35.86
C ALA A 110 -21.79 -17.43 -35.43
N LEU A 111 -22.09 -17.46 -34.13
CA LEU A 111 -23.32 -16.87 -33.58
C LEU A 111 -23.33 -15.34 -33.68
N LEU A 112 -22.21 -14.68 -33.39
CA LEU A 112 -22.10 -13.21 -33.43
C LEU A 112 -22.17 -12.66 -34.87
N ASP A 113 -21.72 -13.44 -35.85
CA ASP A 113 -21.79 -13.09 -37.27
C ASP A 113 -23.17 -13.39 -37.90
N ASN A 114 -24.06 -14.07 -37.17
CA ASN A 114 -25.40 -14.39 -37.63
C ASN A 114 -26.30 -13.13 -37.72
N LYS A 115 -26.87 -12.87 -38.90
CA LYS A 115 -27.72 -11.71 -39.17
C LYS A 115 -28.98 -11.65 -38.30
N ILE A 116 -29.57 -12.80 -37.95
CA ILE A 116 -30.77 -12.90 -37.12
C ILE A 116 -30.43 -12.51 -35.67
N PHE A 117 -29.28 -12.97 -35.17
CA PHE A 117 -28.79 -12.58 -33.83
C PHE A 117 -28.51 -11.08 -33.74
N GLN A 118 -27.96 -10.48 -34.80
CA GLN A 118 -27.77 -9.04 -34.91
C GLN A 118 -29.11 -8.28 -34.96
N ALA A 119 -30.12 -8.81 -35.65
CA ALA A 119 -31.47 -8.26 -35.66
C ALA A 119 -32.12 -8.31 -34.26
N LEU A 120 -31.94 -9.40 -33.53
CA LEU A 120 -32.39 -9.56 -32.14
C LEU A 120 -31.74 -8.52 -31.22
N CYS A 121 -30.42 -8.33 -31.34
CA CYS A 121 -29.69 -7.27 -30.61
C CYS A 121 -30.20 -5.86 -30.97
N THR A 122 -30.54 -5.63 -32.24
CA THR A 122 -31.11 -4.35 -32.71
C THR A 122 -32.51 -4.11 -32.14
N ARG A 123 -33.32 -5.17 -31.97
CA ARG A 123 -34.63 -5.08 -31.33
C ARG A 123 -34.50 -4.78 -29.84
N ILE A 124 -33.57 -5.42 -29.13
CA ILE A 124 -33.24 -5.13 -27.73
C ILE A 124 -32.93 -3.64 -27.57
N MET A 125 -32.12 -3.08 -28.46
CA MET A 125 -31.76 -1.66 -28.45
C MET A 125 -32.95 -0.70 -28.56
N LYS A 126 -34.03 -1.10 -29.26
CA LYS A 126 -35.25 -0.30 -29.38
C LYS A 126 -36.10 -0.32 -28.11
N ILE A 127 -36.10 -1.45 -27.39
CA ILE A 127 -36.98 -1.64 -26.22
C ILE A 127 -36.27 -1.47 -24.86
N ILE A 128 -34.95 -1.35 -24.84
CA ILE A 128 -34.14 -1.37 -23.61
C ILE A 128 -34.56 -0.32 -22.57
N ARG A 129 -35.14 0.81 -23.01
CA ARG A 129 -35.64 1.88 -22.13
C ARG A 129 -36.88 1.49 -21.33
N VAL A 130 -37.59 0.43 -21.74
CA VAL A 130 -38.84 -0.05 -21.15
C VAL A 130 -38.61 -1.30 -20.28
N LEU A 131 -37.42 -1.87 -20.33
CA LEU A 131 -37.06 -3.06 -19.53
C LEU A 131 -36.78 -2.70 -18.08
N ASP A 132 -37.08 -3.63 -17.18
CA ASP A 132 -36.76 -3.49 -15.76
C ASP A 132 -35.27 -3.72 -15.45
N SER A 133 -34.85 -3.42 -14.22
CA SER A 133 -33.46 -3.57 -13.81
C SER A 133 -32.96 -5.02 -13.86
N GLN A 134 -33.82 -6.00 -13.63
CA GLN A 134 -33.47 -7.42 -13.61
C GLN A 134 -33.20 -7.95 -15.02
N ASP A 135 -34.05 -7.59 -15.98
CA ASP A 135 -33.95 -7.93 -17.38
C ASP A 135 -32.69 -7.32 -17.99
N VAL A 136 -32.41 -6.04 -17.70
CA VAL A 136 -31.21 -5.35 -18.21
C VAL A 136 -29.93 -5.99 -17.66
N ILE A 137 -29.88 -6.35 -16.36
CA ILE A 137 -28.74 -7.07 -15.76
C ILE A 137 -28.58 -8.45 -16.42
N THR A 138 -29.68 -9.15 -16.70
CA THR A 138 -29.64 -10.49 -17.28
C THR A 138 -29.16 -10.46 -18.73
N ILE A 139 -29.65 -9.50 -19.53
CA ILE A 139 -29.16 -9.27 -20.90
C ILE A 139 -27.66 -8.94 -20.86
N TYR A 140 -27.22 -8.08 -19.95
CA TYR A 140 -25.81 -7.75 -19.79
C TYR A 140 -24.95 -8.98 -19.48
N LYS A 141 -25.40 -9.82 -18.54
CA LYS A 141 -24.74 -11.08 -18.18
C LYS A 141 -24.60 -11.99 -19.40
N VAL A 142 -25.71 -12.25 -20.10
CA VAL A 142 -25.73 -13.19 -21.24
C VAL A 142 -24.81 -12.71 -22.35
N LEU A 143 -24.94 -11.45 -22.79
CA LEU A 143 -24.10 -10.91 -23.87
C LEU A 143 -22.63 -10.87 -23.48
N SER A 144 -22.32 -10.62 -22.19
CA SER A 144 -20.95 -10.67 -21.69
C SER A 144 -20.36 -12.08 -21.75
N VAL A 145 -21.14 -13.11 -21.40
CA VAL A 145 -20.67 -14.52 -21.45
C VAL A 145 -20.51 -15.00 -22.88
N LEU A 146 -21.40 -14.58 -23.79
CA LEU A 146 -21.28 -14.84 -25.24
C LEU A 146 -20.11 -14.10 -25.91
N GLY A 147 -19.33 -13.33 -25.16
CA GLY A 147 -18.11 -12.67 -25.65
C GLY A 147 -18.34 -11.34 -26.38
N VAL A 148 -19.53 -10.74 -26.28
CA VAL A 148 -19.80 -9.42 -26.85
C VAL A 148 -18.96 -8.38 -26.12
N ARG A 149 -18.12 -7.65 -26.87
CA ARG A 149 -17.20 -6.67 -26.29
C ARG A 149 -17.97 -5.47 -25.72
N ASN A 150 -17.53 -4.97 -24.56
CA ASN A 150 -18.13 -3.80 -23.89
C ASN A 150 -18.08 -2.49 -24.73
N ASN A 151 -17.29 -2.42 -25.80
CA ASN A 151 -17.19 -1.26 -26.68
C ASN A 151 -18.23 -1.26 -27.82
N THR A 152 -19.00 -2.34 -27.99
CA THR A 152 -20.11 -2.38 -28.96
C THR A 152 -21.23 -1.42 -28.57
N TYR A 153 -21.97 -0.91 -29.55
CA TYR A 153 -23.07 0.02 -29.31
C TYR A 153 -24.15 -0.57 -28.38
N VAL A 154 -24.42 -1.87 -28.53
CA VAL A 154 -25.38 -2.63 -27.69
C VAL A 154 -24.92 -2.65 -26.23
N MET A 155 -23.68 -3.08 -25.96
CA MET A 155 -23.14 -3.12 -24.59
C MET A 155 -23.01 -1.74 -23.96
N GLN A 156 -22.60 -0.72 -24.73
CA GLN A 156 -22.54 0.65 -24.20
C GLN A 156 -23.91 1.18 -23.80
N SER A 157 -24.96 0.84 -24.55
CA SER A 157 -26.31 1.29 -24.26
C SER A 157 -26.90 0.55 -23.05
N ILE A 158 -26.64 -0.75 -22.93
CA ILE A 158 -26.96 -1.52 -21.72
C ILE A 158 -26.25 -0.93 -20.49
N LEU A 159 -24.94 -0.66 -20.59
CA LEU A 159 -24.17 -0.07 -19.49
C LEU A 159 -24.66 1.33 -19.09
N LYS A 160 -25.12 2.15 -20.06
CA LYS A 160 -25.76 3.44 -19.77
C LYS A 160 -27.10 3.27 -19.06
N MET A 161 -27.92 2.32 -19.50
CA MET A 161 -29.20 2.00 -18.86
C MET A 161 -29.00 1.46 -17.43
N LEU A 162 -28.01 0.60 -17.21
CA LEU A 162 -27.62 0.17 -15.86
C LEU A 162 -27.20 1.35 -14.97
N GLY A 163 -26.60 2.39 -15.56
CA GLY A 163 -26.26 3.63 -14.85
C GLY A 163 -27.46 4.47 -14.45
N SER A 164 -28.49 4.56 -15.31
CA SER A 164 -29.72 5.28 -14.97
C SER A 164 -30.58 4.53 -13.96
N LEU A 165 -30.60 3.19 -14.02
CA LEU A 165 -31.38 2.34 -13.12
C LEU A 165 -30.69 2.07 -11.78
N LEU A 166 -29.45 2.55 -11.59
CA LEU A 166 -28.62 2.20 -10.44
C LEU A 166 -29.28 2.53 -9.09
N ASN A 167 -29.98 3.67 -9.01
CA ASN A 167 -30.61 4.13 -7.78
C ASN A 167 -31.84 3.31 -7.39
N ASP A 168 -32.50 2.68 -8.37
CA ASP A 168 -33.76 1.93 -8.18
C ASP A 168 -33.52 0.43 -8.02
N MET A 169 -32.26 -0.02 -8.11
CA MET A 169 -31.88 -1.43 -7.94
C MET A 169 -31.96 -1.87 -6.48
N SER A 170 -32.41 -3.10 -6.26
CA SER A 170 -32.34 -3.76 -4.95
C SER A 170 -30.88 -4.05 -4.54
N LEU A 171 -30.64 -4.20 -3.24
CA LEU A 171 -29.32 -4.56 -2.70
C LEU A 171 -28.73 -5.83 -3.36
N GLY A 172 -29.55 -6.88 -3.59
CA GLY A 172 -29.10 -8.10 -4.26
C GLY A 172 -28.66 -7.86 -5.71
N GLN A 173 -29.40 -7.00 -6.44
CA GLN A 173 -29.03 -6.60 -7.80
C GLN A 173 -27.73 -5.80 -7.83
N LEU A 174 -27.50 -4.89 -6.87
CA LEU A 174 -26.26 -4.12 -6.76
C LEU A 174 -25.04 -5.00 -6.46
N VAL A 175 -25.17 -5.97 -5.55
CA VAL A 175 -24.10 -6.94 -5.25
C VAL A 175 -23.76 -7.76 -6.49
N PHE A 176 -24.78 -8.28 -7.18
CA PHE A 176 -24.60 -9.08 -8.38
C PHE A 176 -24.01 -8.27 -9.54
N LEU A 177 -24.46 -7.03 -9.74
CA LEU A 177 -23.90 -6.12 -10.73
C LEU A 177 -22.43 -5.81 -10.44
N ASN A 178 -22.07 -5.54 -9.17
CA ASN A 178 -20.67 -5.35 -8.79
C ASN A 178 -19.80 -6.58 -9.11
N PHE A 179 -20.31 -7.78 -8.84
CA PHE A 179 -19.63 -9.03 -9.18
C PHE A 179 -19.44 -9.18 -10.70
N LEU A 180 -20.49 -8.95 -11.49
CA LEU A 180 -20.42 -9.00 -12.95
C LEU A 180 -19.37 -8.01 -13.45
N LEU A 181 -19.47 -6.74 -13.03
CA LEU A 181 -18.56 -5.69 -13.43
C LEU A 181 -17.13 -5.98 -13.01
N ALA A 182 -16.86 -6.59 -11.84
CA ALA A 182 -15.51 -6.92 -11.39
C ALA A 182 -14.76 -7.85 -12.35
N LYS A 183 -15.47 -8.75 -13.04
CA LYS A 183 -14.89 -9.68 -14.04
C LYS A 183 -14.65 -9.04 -15.41
N GLN A 184 -15.18 -7.85 -15.65
CA GLN A 184 -15.12 -7.20 -16.96
C GLN A 184 -13.79 -6.47 -17.21
N LYS A 185 -13.38 -6.46 -18.48
CA LYS A 185 -12.31 -5.59 -18.97
C LYS A 185 -12.71 -4.12 -18.77
N HIS A 186 -11.74 -3.31 -18.35
CA HIS A 186 -11.95 -1.88 -18.12
C HIS A 186 -12.52 -1.15 -19.34
N ASN A 187 -13.56 -0.36 -19.10
CA ASN A 187 -14.23 0.54 -20.05
C ASN A 187 -14.69 1.77 -19.25
N ALA A 188 -14.73 2.97 -19.83
CA ALA A 188 -15.17 4.20 -19.17
C ALA A 188 -16.56 4.06 -18.50
N LEU A 189 -17.52 3.36 -19.12
CA LEU A 189 -18.84 3.11 -18.52
C LEU A 189 -18.76 2.10 -17.37
N VAL A 190 -17.97 1.03 -17.52
CA VAL A 190 -17.76 0.03 -16.45
C VAL A 190 -17.03 0.64 -15.26
N ASP A 191 -16.00 1.45 -15.51
CA ASP A 191 -15.23 2.15 -14.49
C ASP A 191 -16.09 3.22 -13.80
N GLY A 192 -16.94 3.95 -14.54
CA GLY A 192 -17.92 4.89 -14.00
C GLY A 192 -18.94 4.21 -13.08
N LEU A 193 -19.52 3.08 -13.52
CA LEU A 193 -20.42 2.29 -12.68
C LEU A 193 -19.72 1.74 -11.43
N ARG A 194 -18.47 1.24 -11.54
CA ARG A 194 -17.68 0.78 -10.39
C ARG A 194 -17.39 1.89 -9.37
N LEU A 195 -17.34 3.16 -9.79
CA LEU A 195 -17.19 4.31 -8.89
C LEU A 195 -18.54 4.72 -8.26
N ALA A 196 -19.64 4.61 -9.01
CA ALA A 196 -20.97 4.97 -8.53
C ALA A 196 -21.57 3.91 -7.58
N LEU A 197 -21.32 2.63 -7.84
CA LEU A 197 -21.86 1.49 -7.08
C LEU A 197 -21.62 1.57 -5.57
N PRO A 198 -20.39 1.84 -5.07
CA PRO A 198 -20.15 2.03 -3.65
C PRO A 198 -20.98 3.14 -3.01
N LEU A 199 -21.20 4.25 -3.72
CA LEU A 199 -21.95 5.40 -3.22
C LEU A 199 -23.44 5.07 -3.08
N VAL A 200 -24.02 4.42 -4.09
CA VAL A 200 -25.43 3.99 -4.05
C VAL A 200 -25.62 2.85 -3.06
N LEU A 201 -24.69 1.90 -3.00
CA LEU A 201 -24.71 0.83 -2.02
C LEU A 201 -24.73 1.38 -0.59
N GLN A 202 -23.97 2.45 -0.29
CA GLN A 202 -24.01 3.09 1.02
C GLN A 202 -25.42 3.58 1.38
N VAL A 203 -26.10 4.27 0.47
CA VAL A 203 -27.45 4.78 0.69
C VAL A 203 -28.46 3.63 0.82
N GLN A 204 -28.35 2.63 -0.05
CA GLN A 204 -29.28 1.49 -0.07
C GLN A 204 -29.12 0.57 1.15
N ILE A 205 -27.90 0.42 1.69
CA ILE A 205 -27.69 -0.32 2.94
C ILE A 205 -28.41 0.36 4.11
N GLU A 206 -28.46 1.70 4.13
CA GLU A 206 -29.15 2.43 5.19
C GLU A 206 -30.68 2.32 5.09
N GLN A 207 -31.22 2.14 3.89
CA GLN A 207 -32.67 2.17 3.61
C GLN A 207 -33.33 0.79 3.48
N GLN A 208 -32.63 -0.20 2.90
CA GLN A 208 -33.22 -1.47 2.44
C GLN A 208 -32.60 -2.72 3.08
N LEU A 209 -31.63 -2.59 3.99
CA LEU A 209 -30.97 -3.77 4.57
C LEU A 209 -31.94 -4.58 5.42
N ASP A 210 -32.35 -5.74 4.90
CA ASP A 210 -33.12 -6.72 5.65
C ASP A 210 -32.21 -7.38 6.69
N SER A 211 -32.46 -7.06 7.96
CA SER A 211 -31.69 -7.63 9.07
C SER A 211 -31.94 -9.12 9.26
N ASP A 212 -33.04 -9.68 8.75
CA ASP A 212 -33.41 -11.10 8.91
C ASP A 212 -32.69 -12.01 7.91
N ASN A 213 -32.29 -11.49 6.75
CA ASN A 213 -31.54 -12.25 5.76
C ASN A 213 -30.01 -12.19 5.98
N MET A 214 -29.49 -13.10 6.81
CA MET A 214 -28.06 -13.15 7.17
C MET A 214 -27.11 -13.33 5.97
N THR A 215 -27.56 -13.95 4.87
CA THR A 215 -26.78 -14.11 3.64
C THR A 215 -26.59 -12.75 2.96
N GLN A 216 -27.67 -11.99 2.80
CA GLN A 216 -27.63 -10.64 2.24
C GLN A 216 -26.78 -9.70 3.10
N VAL A 217 -26.90 -9.77 4.43
CA VAL A 217 -26.07 -8.96 5.36
C VAL A 217 -24.58 -9.29 5.20
N SER A 218 -24.22 -10.57 5.10
CA SER A 218 -22.83 -11.01 4.97
C SER A 218 -22.20 -10.62 3.63
N GLU A 219 -22.96 -10.71 2.54
CA GLU A 219 -22.53 -10.26 1.21
C GLU A 219 -22.38 -8.74 1.13
N CYS A 220 -23.34 -8.00 1.68
CA CYS A 220 -23.26 -6.53 1.79
C CYS A 220 -22.06 -6.12 2.63
N PHE A 221 -21.77 -6.83 3.73
CA PHE A 221 -20.61 -6.58 4.57
C PHE A 221 -19.29 -6.80 3.82
N GLN A 222 -19.16 -7.92 3.09
CA GLN A 222 -17.98 -8.20 2.27
C GLN A 222 -17.77 -7.12 1.20
N LEU A 223 -18.86 -6.67 0.57
CA LEU A 223 -18.79 -5.62 -0.43
C LEU A 223 -18.43 -4.27 0.21
N ALA A 224 -18.99 -3.94 1.36
CA ALA A 224 -18.70 -2.70 2.10
C ALA A 224 -17.21 -2.60 2.48
N CYS A 225 -16.62 -3.72 2.96
CA CYS A 225 -15.20 -3.79 3.31
C CYS A 225 -14.30 -3.61 2.08
N ARG A 226 -14.64 -4.23 0.93
CA ARG A 226 -13.85 -4.12 -0.31
C ARG A 226 -13.98 -2.77 -1.00
N SER A 227 -15.14 -2.15 -0.90
CA SER A 227 -15.47 -0.88 -1.55
C SER A 227 -15.05 0.36 -0.75
N LYS A 228 -14.38 0.18 0.40
CA LYS A 228 -13.85 1.25 1.27
C LYS A 228 -14.92 2.28 1.66
N LEU A 229 -16.11 1.81 2.06
CA LEU A 229 -17.20 2.66 2.55
C LEU A 229 -16.84 3.35 3.87
N LYS A 230 -17.65 4.35 4.27
CA LYS A 230 -17.46 5.08 5.54
C LYS A 230 -17.47 4.12 6.74
N PRO A 231 -16.56 4.30 7.73
CA PRO A 231 -16.48 3.42 8.91
C PRO A 231 -17.80 3.21 9.64
N ALA A 232 -18.60 4.27 9.83
CA ALA A 232 -19.89 4.22 10.52
C ALA A 232 -20.90 3.24 9.89
N VAL A 233 -20.86 3.06 8.56
CA VAL A 233 -21.75 2.11 7.86
C VAL A 233 -21.28 0.67 8.12
N ILE A 234 -19.96 0.45 8.10
CA ILE A 234 -19.35 -0.84 8.40
C ILE A 234 -19.64 -1.24 9.86
N GLU A 235 -19.52 -0.29 10.80
CA GLU A 235 -19.87 -0.49 12.21
C GLU A 235 -21.34 -0.90 12.38
N LYS A 236 -22.26 -0.24 11.69
CA LYS A 236 -23.69 -0.57 11.75
C LYS A 236 -23.97 -2.01 11.29
N ILE A 237 -23.28 -2.46 10.23
CA ILE A 237 -23.39 -3.84 9.74
C ILE A 237 -22.78 -4.82 10.76
N ILE A 238 -21.62 -4.51 11.32
CA ILE A 238 -20.97 -5.33 12.37
C ILE A 238 -21.88 -5.50 13.59
N HIS A 239 -22.48 -4.41 14.08
CA HIS A 239 -23.44 -4.47 15.19
C HIS A 239 -24.66 -5.34 14.86
N THR A 240 -25.13 -5.32 13.61
CA THR A 240 -26.25 -6.15 13.15
C THR A 240 -25.85 -7.64 13.12
N LEU A 241 -24.66 -7.95 12.58
CA LEU A 241 -24.09 -9.30 12.57
C LEU A 241 -23.86 -9.83 14.00
N LEU A 242 -23.36 -9.00 14.92
CA LEU A 242 -23.14 -9.38 16.32
C LEU A 242 -24.45 -9.65 17.07
N LYS A 243 -25.50 -8.84 16.86
CA LYS A 243 -26.83 -9.09 17.44
C LYS A 243 -27.42 -10.43 17.01
N LYS A 244 -27.13 -10.87 15.78
CA LYS A 244 -27.61 -12.12 15.19
C LYS A 244 -26.52 -13.17 15.01
N ALA A 245 -25.45 -13.09 15.80
CA ALA A 245 -24.29 -13.95 15.69
C ALA A 245 -24.67 -15.45 15.73
N LYS A 246 -25.61 -15.83 16.62
CA LYS A 246 -26.09 -17.21 16.78
C LYS A 246 -26.74 -17.83 15.54
N SER A 247 -27.25 -17.01 14.61
CA SER A 247 -27.86 -17.47 13.35
C SER A 247 -26.88 -17.51 12.18
N LEU A 248 -25.58 -17.23 12.41
CA LEU A 248 -24.59 -17.21 11.35
C LEU A 248 -24.28 -18.62 10.86
N SER A 249 -24.59 -18.91 9.59
CA SER A 249 -24.22 -20.17 8.95
C SER A 249 -22.70 -20.26 8.73
N PRO A 250 -22.12 -21.46 8.60
CA PRO A 250 -20.69 -21.62 8.34
C PRO A 250 -20.21 -20.89 7.08
N ASN A 251 -20.99 -20.92 6.00
CA ASN A 251 -20.66 -20.22 4.75
C ASN A 251 -20.68 -18.69 4.92
N ASN A 252 -21.64 -18.17 5.69
CA ASN A 252 -21.71 -16.74 6.00
C ASN A 252 -20.52 -16.32 6.88
N ALA A 253 -20.15 -17.14 7.87
CA ALA A 253 -18.98 -16.91 8.71
C ALA A 253 -17.68 -16.85 7.91
N ILE A 254 -17.49 -17.73 6.92
CA ILE A 254 -16.33 -17.69 6.01
C ILE A 254 -16.30 -16.36 5.22
N THR A 255 -17.44 -15.94 4.68
CA THR A 255 -17.57 -14.66 3.96
C THR A 255 -17.22 -13.46 4.85
N VAL A 256 -17.70 -13.47 6.09
CA VAL A 256 -17.40 -12.45 7.11
C VAL A 256 -15.91 -12.45 7.48
N ILE A 257 -15.28 -13.61 7.68
CA ILE A 257 -13.83 -13.70 7.94
C ILE A 257 -13.02 -13.06 6.81
N PHE A 258 -13.34 -13.37 5.54
CA PHE A 258 -12.64 -12.75 4.42
C PHE A 258 -12.83 -11.24 4.36
N ALA A 259 -14.03 -10.75 4.69
CA ALA A 259 -14.32 -9.33 4.76
C ALA A 259 -13.47 -8.66 5.86
N LEU A 260 -13.47 -9.22 7.07
CA LEU A 260 -12.72 -8.71 8.23
C LEU A 260 -11.21 -8.72 8.00
N LEU A 261 -10.66 -9.79 7.43
CA LEU A 261 -9.24 -9.87 7.08
C LEU A 261 -8.85 -8.91 5.94
N SER A 262 -9.81 -8.30 5.24
CA SER A 262 -9.56 -7.30 4.19
C SER A 262 -9.75 -5.86 4.65
N LEU A 263 -10.11 -5.62 5.91
CA LEU A 263 -10.31 -4.28 6.46
C LEU A 263 -8.97 -3.56 6.68
N ASP A 264 -8.83 -2.39 6.04
CA ASP A 264 -7.64 -1.52 6.14
C ASP A 264 -7.67 -0.61 7.40
N MET A 265 -8.77 -0.57 8.16
CA MET A 265 -9.01 0.37 9.26
C MET A 265 -9.53 -0.32 10.53
N PRO A 266 -9.19 0.16 11.75
CA PRO A 266 -9.78 -0.34 12.98
C PRO A 266 -11.25 0.11 13.07
N VAL A 267 -12.13 -0.83 13.43
CA VAL A 267 -13.59 -0.64 13.51
C VAL A 267 -14.11 -1.27 14.80
N ASP A 268 -15.05 -0.60 15.47
CA ASP A 268 -15.67 -1.13 16.69
C ASP A 268 -16.45 -2.42 16.43
N GLY A 269 -16.37 -3.39 17.34
CA GLY A 269 -16.97 -4.71 17.18
C GLY A 269 -16.16 -5.72 16.34
N TYR A 270 -15.02 -5.30 15.76
CA TYR A 270 -14.18 -6.15 14.92
C TYR A 270 -13.69 -7.40 15.64
N LYS A 271 -13.17 -7.24 16.87
CA LYS A 271 -12.55 -8.33 17.64
C LYS A 271 -13.59 -9.37 18.02
N GLU A 272 -14.75 -8.93 18.52
CA GLU A 272 -15.83 -9.83 18.90
C GLU A 272 -16.35 -10.61 17.69
N LEU A 273 -16.53 -9.94 16.54
CA LEU A 273 -17.09 -10.58 15.35
C LEU A 273 -16.10 -11.53 14.68
N ILE A 274 -14.80 -11.20 14.63
CA ILE A 274 -13.80 -12.08 14.02
C ILE A 274 -13.63 -13.35 14.85
N ASP A 275 -13.52 -13.23 16.18
CA ASP A 275 -13.37 -14.38 17.09
C ASP A 275 -14.60 -15.28 16.99
N TYR A 276 -15.81 -14.69 17.05
CA TYR A 276 -17.06 -15.44 16.89
C TYR A 276 -17.15 -16.16 15.54
N SER A 277 -16.77 -15.50 14.44
CA SER A 277 -16.82 -16.10 13.10
C SER A 277 -15.85 -17.28 12.99
N PHE A 278 -14.65 -17.15 13.56
CA PHE A 278 -13.70 -18.27 13.63
C PHE A 278 -14.18 -19.40 14.53
N GLU A 279 -14.89 -19.13 15.62
CA GLU A 279 -15.52 -20.16 16.45
C GLU A 279 -16.60 -20.95 15.68
N VAL A 280 -17.48 -20.25 14.96
CA VAL A 280 -18.53 -20.90 14.14
C VAL A 280 -17.90 -21.80 13.08
N VAL A 281 -16.87 -21.31 12.37
CA VAL A 281 -16.15 -22.12 11.39
C VAL A 281 -15.48 -23.30 12.06
N SER A 282 -14.79 -23.11 13.19
CA SER A 282 -14.07 -24.17 13.90
C SER A 282 -15.01 -25.30 14.33
N LYS A 283 -16.21 -24.97 14.84
CA LYS A 283 -17.22 -25.96 15.27
C LYS A 283 -17.84 -26.76 14.12
N ASN A 284 -17.77 -26.25 12.88
CA ASN A 284 -18.38 -26.86 11.70
C ASN A 284 -17.34 -27.31 10.66
N LEU A 285 -16.08 -27.47 11.06
CA LEU A 285 -14.98 -27.86 10.15
C LEU A 285 -15.22 -29.23 9.49
N ASP A 286 -15.97 -30.12 10.12
CA ASP A 286 -16.31 -31.44 9.55
C ASP A 286 -17.12 -31.33 8.25
N ILE A 287 -17.97 -30.31 8.15
CA ILE A 287 -18.85 -30.07 6.99
C ILE A 287 -18.14 -29.25 5.90
N ILE A 288 -17.11 -28.48 6.27
CA ILE A 288 -16.42 -27.55 5.37
C ILE A 288 -15.31 -28.26 4.60
N ASP A 289 -15.34 -28.18 3.27
CA ASP A 289 -14.28 -28.73 2.41
C ASP A 289 -12.94 -27.96 2.60
N SER A 290 -11.86 -28.72 2.57
CA SER A 290 -10.47 -28.28 2.47
C SER A 290 -10.24 -27.14 1.47
N LYS A 291 -10.96 -27.10 0.33
CA LYS A 291 -10.87 -26.03 -0.67
C LYS A 291 -11.29 -24.66 -0.15
N SER A 292 -12.18 -24.61 0.85
CA SER A 292 -12.63 -23.37 1.50
C SER A 292 -11.73 -22.97 2.68
N ILE A 293 -11.07 -23.93 3.32
CA ILE A 293 -10.17 -23.71 4.47
C ILE A 293 -8.84 -23.10 4.03
N LEU A 294 -8.21 -23.63 2.98
CA LEU A 294 -6.88 -23.18 2.53
C LEU A 294 -6.82 -21.67 2.21
N PRO A 295 -7.81 -21.07 1.52
CA PRO A 295 -7.81 -19.63 1.29
C PRO A 295 -7.89 -18.80 2.58
N ILE A 296 -8.60 -19.27 3.62
CA ILE A 296 -8.66 -18.59 4.93
C ILE A 296 -7.26 -18.54 5.56
N ILE A 297 -6.53 -19.65 5.53
CA ILE A 297 -5.16 -19.75 6.07
C ILE A 297 -4.22 -18.79 5.32
N ARG A 298 -4.32 -18.72 3.98
CA ARG A 298 -3.55 -17.78 3.16
C ARG A 298 -3.85 -16.33 3.52
N SER A 299 -5.12 -15.98 3.73
CA SER A 299 -5.53 -14.64 4.16
C SER A 299 -5.01 -14.28 5.55
N CYS A 300 -5.05 -15.22 6.51
CA CYS A 300 -4.49 -15.03 7.85
C CYS A 300 -3.00 -14.70 7.80
N ARG A 301 -2.22 -15.43 6.97
CA ARG A 301 -0.80 -15.11 6.72
C ARG A 301 -0.60 -13.71 6.17
N GLY A 302 -1.41 -13.30 5.18
CA GLY A 302 -1.30 -11.99 4.54
C GLY A 302 -1.36 -10.83 5.53
N GLN A 303 -2.19 -10.96 6.57
CA GLN A 303 -2.41 -9.95 7.61
C GLN A 303 -1.65 -10.21 8.91
N GLY A 304 -0.93 -11.33 9.04
CA GLY A 304 -0.29 -11.74 10.29
C GLY A 304 -1.29 -12.03 11.43
N PHE A 305 -2.51 -12.46 11.09
CA PHE A 305 -3.57 -12.82 12.04
C PHE A 305 -3.44 -14.29 12.47
N TYR A 306 -3.64 -14.56 13.76
CA TYR A 306 -3.51 -15.89 14.35
C TYR A 306 -4.69 -16.17 15.30
N HIS A 307 -5.42 -17.26 15.03
CA HIS A 307 -6.50 -17.74 15.90
C HIS A 307 -6.20 -19.18 16.31
N SER A 308 -5.87 -19.38 17.59
CA SER A 308 -5.32 -20.62 18.12
C SER A 308 -6.25 -21.81 17.92
N HIS A 309 -7.50 -21.71 18.39
CA HIS A 309 -8.48 -22.79 18.33
C HIS A 309 -8.73 -23.27 16.90
N PHE A 310 -8.89 -22.34 15.96
CA PHE A 310 -9.12 -22.66 14.54
C PHE A 310 -7.95 -23.44 13.93
N PHE A 311 -6.71 -23.02 14.18
CA PHE A 311 -5.54 -23.72 13.64
C PHE A 311 -5.34 -25.11 14.26
N PHE A 312 -5.65 -25.28 15.54
CA PHE A 312 -5.62 -26.61 16.17
C PHE A 312 -6.71 -27.53 15.60
N GLU A 313 -7.93 -27.06 15.40
CA GLU A 313 -8.99 -27.89 14.80
C GLU A 313 -8.69 -28.24 13.33
N VAL A 314 -8.13 -27.31 12.55
CA VAL A 314 -7.65 -27.62 11.19
C VAL A 314 -6.51 -28.65 11.22
N SER A 315 -5.60 -28.57 12.20
CA SER A 315 -4.52 -29.56 12.33
C SER A 315 -5.05 -30.96 12.60
N LYS A 316 -6.06 -31.10 13.48
CA LYS A 316 -6.73 -32.37 13.74
C LYS A 316 -7.41 -32.92 12.49
N LYS A 317 -8.16 -32.08 11.76
CA LYS A 317 -8.82 -32.46 10.50
C LYS A 317 -7.81 -32.91 9.44
N MET A 318 -6.68 -32.20 9.31
CA MET A 318 -5.63 -32.53 8.34
C MET A 318 -5.05 -33.93 8.57
N VAL A 319 -4.79 -34.26 9.84
CA VAL A 319 -4.26 -35.57 10.26
C VAL A 319 -5.34 -36.65 10.13
N SER A 320 -6.58 -36.40 10.57
CA SER A 320 -7.65 -37.38 10.51
C SER A 320 -8.07 -37.75 9.08
N GLU A 321 -8.08 -36.78 8.17
CA GLU A 321 -8.44 -36.97 6.76
C GLU A 321 -7.25 -37.36 5.87
N ASN A 322 -6.04 -37.52 6.44
CA ASN A 322 -4.80 -37.81 5.73
C ASN A 322 -4.61 -36.93 4.48
N TRP A 323 -4.56 -35.60 4.66
CA TRP A 323 -4.40 -34.68 3.53
C TRP A 323 -3.15 -35.00 2.71
N ASN A 324 -3.31 -35.04 1.38
CA ASN A 324 -2.20 -35.32 0.45
C ASN A 324 -1.06 -34.29 0.53
N LEU A 325 0.08 -34.60 -0.08
CA LEU A 325 1.27 -33.75 -0.03
C LEU A 325 0.99 -32.31 -0.51
N VAL A 326 0.21 -32.11 -1.57
CA VAL A 326 -0.09 -30.77 -2.11
C VAL A 326 -0.86 -29.90 -1.10
N LYS A 327 -1.92 -30.44 -0.47
CA LYS A 327 -2.71 -29.72 0.54
C LYS A 327 -1.90 -29.44 1.81
N THR A 328 -1.15 -30.44 2.26
CA THR A 328 -0.26 -30.36 3.43
C THR A 328 0.82 -29.30 3.22
N TRP A 329 1.41 -29.30 2.03
CA TRP A 329 2.44 -28.35 1.62
C TRP A 329 1.95 -26.89 1.62
N ASP A 330 0.78 -26.62 1.01
CA ASP A 330 0.20 -25.28 0.99
C ASP A 330 -0.14 -24.79 2.41
N THR A 331 -0.65 -25.68 3.26
CA THR A 331 -0.95 -25.35 4.67
C THR A 331 0.30 -24.96 5.43
N ILE A 332 1.33 -25.82 5.42
CA ILE A 332 2.57 -25.66 6.17
C ILE A 332 3.36 -24.44 5.73
N ARG A 333 3.42 -24.15 4.42
CA ARG A 333 4.06 -22.94 3.89
C ARG A 333 3.49 -21.67 4.53
N ASN A 334 2.19 -21.65 4.83
CA ASN A 334 1.54 -20.49 5.43
C ASN A 334 1.72 -20.46 6.96
N TRP A 335 1.59 -21.60 7.63
CA TRP A 335 1.79 -21.72 9.08
C TRP A 335 3.21 -21.49 9.56
N LYS A 336 4.21 -21.89 8.77
CA LYS A 336 5.63 -21.61 9.03
C LYS A 336 5.87 -20.12 9.33
N LYS A 337 5.23 -19.22 8.55
CA LYS A 337 5.37 -17.76 8.74
C LYS A 337 4.64 -17.24 9.99
N LEU A 338 3.58 -17.93 10.40
CA LEU A 338 2.83 -17.63 11.61
C LEU A 338 3.44 -18.29 12.86
N GLY A 339 4.47 -19.13 12.70
CA GLY A 339 5.11 -19.85 13.81
C GLY A 339 4.26 -21.00 14.37
N PHE A 340 3.21 -21.43 13.67
CA PHE A 340 2.35 -22.53 14.12
C PHE A 340 2.91 -23.87 13.62
N CYS A 341 3.30 -24.76 14.53
CA CYS A 341 3.92 -26.05 14.20
C CYS A 341 3.57 -27.13 15.24
N PRO A 342 2.35 -27.71 15.18
CA PRO A 342 1.95 -28.77 16.10
C PRO A 342 2.64 -30.12 15.79
N PRO A 343 3.00 -30.93 16.80
CA PRO A 343 3.66 -32.23 16.65
C PRO A 343 3.04 -33.16 15.61
N ASP A 344 1.73 -33.40 15.72
CA ASP A 344 0.99 -34.34 14.86
C ASP A 344 1.08 -33.98 13.36
N VAL A 345 1.20 -32.69 13.06
CA VAL A 345 1.32 -32.19 11.68
C VAL A 345 2.71 -32.41 11.12
N MET A 346 3.75 -32.42 11.95
CA MET A 346 5.10 -32.78 11.50
C MET A 346 5.18 -34.26 11.18
N ASP A 347 4.60 -35.13 12.01
CA ASP A 347 4.51 -36.56 11.72
C ASP A 347 3.70 -36.81 10.43
N HIS A 348 2.58 -36.11 10.25
CA HIS A 348 1.80 -36.15 9.02
C HIS A 348 2.59 -35.64 7.80
N LEU A 349 3.36 -34.56 7.93
CA LEU A 349 4.22 -34.05 6.86
C LEU A 349 5.22 -35.12 6.42
N VAL A 350 5.92 -35.75 7.37
CA VAL A 350 6.91 -36.79 7.06
C VAL A 350 6.23 -37.96 6.35
N HIS A 351 5.08 -38.42 6.86
CA HIS A 351 4.31 -39.48 6.23
C HIS A 351 3.86 -39.12 4.81
N ALA A 352 3.32 -37.91 4.59
CA ALA A 352 2.86 -37.45 3.29
C ALA A 352 4.00 -37.29 2.27
N VAL A 353 5.19 -36.88 2.70
CA VAL A 353 6.38 -36.79 1.85
C VAL A 353 6.91 -38.17 1.49
N CYS A 354 6.99 -39.09 2.45
CA CYS A 354 7.43 -40.47 2.20
C CYS A 354 6.46 -41.21 1.28
N ALA A 355 5.15 -40.99 1.41
CA ALA A 355 4.12 -41.59 0.57
C ALA A 355 4.12 -41.07 -0.88
N ASP A 356 4.56 -39.82 -1.11
CA ASP A 356 4.55 -39.15 -2.42
C ASP A 356 5.89 -38.48 -2.75
N ALA A 357 6.97 -39.26 -2.66
CA ALA A 357 8.34 -38.79 -2.85
C ALA A 357 8.58 -38.24 -4.27
N SER A 358 7.93 -38.81 -5.29
CA SER A 358 8.05 -38.37 -6.68
C SER A 358 7.51 -36.95 -6.89
N THR A 359 6.36 -36.63 -6.30
CA THR A 359 5.81 -35.27 -6.31
C THR A 359 6.71 -34.33 -5.50
N PHE A 360 7.27 -34.77 -4.37
CA PHE A 360 8.22 -33.95 -3.60
C PHE A 360 9.47 -33.58 -4.42
N VAL A 361 10.03 -34.53 -5.18
CA VAL A 361 11.20 -34.31 -6.05
C VAL A 361 10.87 -33.38 -7.22
N THR A 362 9.66 -33.47 -7.79
CA THR A 362 9.22 -32.61 -8.91
C THR A 362 8.63 -31.25 -8.47
N SER A 363 8.33 -31.07 -7.19
CA SER A 363 7.76 -29.84 -6.61
C SER A 363 8.70 -28.61 -6.67
N PRO A 364 8.24 -27.38 -6.33
CA PRO A 364 9.00 -26.14 -6.51
C PRO A 364 10.41 -26.16 -5.92
N LEU A 365 11.34 -25.42 -6.53
CA LEU A 365 12.78 -25.42 -6.23
C LEU A 365 13.15 -25.37 -4.74
N TYR A 366 12.44 -24.56 -3.95
CA TYR A 366 12.71 -24.35 -2.51
C TYR A 366 11.99 -25.33 -1.56
N SER A 367 11.46 -26.44 -2.07
CA SER A 367 10.76 -27.45 -1.26
C SER A 367 11.62 -28.09 -0.17
N PRO A 368 12.87 -28.53 -0.42
CA PRO A 368 13.75 -29.00 0.65
C PRO A 368 13.92 -27.98 1.78
N LEU A 369 14.12 -26.71 1.43
CA LEU A 369 14.36 -25.65 2.40
C LEU A 369 13.12 -25.38 3.27
N ILE A 370 11.93 -25.27 2.68
CA ILE A 370 10.69 -25.02 3.44
C ILE A 370 10.34 -26.19 4.37
N CYS A 371 10.57 -27.43 3.93
CA CYS A 371 10.42 -28.62 4.78
C CYS A 371 11.32 -28.53 6.01
N LEU A 372 12.62 -28.34 5.80
CA LEU A 372 13.59 -28.23 6.90
C LEU A 372 13.29 -27.07 7.84
N GLU A 373 12.90 -25.91 7.28
CA GLU A 373 12.54 -24.75 8.08
C GLU A 373 11.30 -24.99 8.95
N TYR A 374 10.35 -25.84 8.53
CA TYR A 374 9.17 -26.15 9.34
C TYR A 374 9.49 -27.18 10.44
N LEU A 375 10.27 -28.21 10.10
CA LEU A 375 10.74 -29.25 11.05
C LEU A 375 11.60 -28.67 12.18
N THR A 376 12.26 -27.54 11.95
CA THR A 376 13.15 -26.90 12.93
C THR A 376 12.45 -25.94 13.91
N ILE A 377 11.16 -25.63 13.73
CA ILE A 377 10.43 -24.62 14.54
C ILE A 377 10.20 -25.06 15.99
N SER A 378 9.73 -26.29 16.19
CA SER A 378 9.18 -26.77 17.48
C SER A 378 10.18 -27.55 18.33
N GLY A 379 11.32 -27.93 17.74
CA GLY A 379 12.34 -28.79 18.37
C GLY A 379 11.92 -30.24 18.61
N TYR A 380 10.77 -30.64 18.04
CA TYR A 380 10.29 -32.02 18.00
C TYR A 380 10.96 -32.79 16.86
N HIS A 381 11.29 -34.06 17.11
CA HIS A 381 11.83 -34.95 16.08
C HIS A 381 10.75 -35.97 15.68
N PRO A 382 10.20 -35.86 14.45
CA PRO A 382 9.17 -36.79 13.99
C PRO A 382 9.73 -38.19 13.74
N LEU A 383 8.82 -39.18 13.74
CA LEU A 383 9.15 -40.55 13.33
C LEU A 383 9.61 -40.55 11.87
N HIS A 384 10.58 -41.41 11.52
CA HIS A 384 11.18 -41.47 10.17
C HIS A 384 11.92 -40.20 9.70
N LEU A 385 12.35 -39.32 10.63
CA LEU A 385 13.15 -38.13 10.30
C LEU A 385 14.39 -38.46 9.45
N GLY A 386 15.04 -39.61 9.68
CA GLY A 386 16.20 -40.02 8.87
C GLY A 386 15.88 -40.24 7.38
N GLU A 387 14.70 -40.81 7.08
CA GLU A 387 14.28 -41.12 5.71
C GLU A 387 14.00 -39.84 4.90
N ILE A 388 13.31 -38.87 5.50
CA ILE A 388 13.03 -37.59 4.83
C ILE A 388 14.32 -36.76 4.63
N LEU A 389 15.27 -36.81 5.58
CA LEU A 389 16.55 -36.12 5.44
C LEU A 389 17.40 -36.74 4.33
N ALA A 390 17.42 -38.08 4.22
CA ALA A 390 18.05 -38.77 3.11
C ALA A 390 17.42 -38.41 1.75
N LEU A 391 16.08 -38.38 1.68
CA LEU A 391 15.34 -37.97 0.47
C LEU A 391 15.60 -36.51 0.08
N ILE A 392 15.71 -35.61 1.06
CA ILE A 392 16.07 -34.21 0.82
C ILE A 392 17.49 -34.12 0.24
N CYS A 393 18.44 -34.89 0.78
CA CYS A 393 19.82 -34.93 0.31
C CYS A 393 19.97 -35.62 -1.07
N SER A 394 19.05 -36.50 -1.48
CA SER A 394 19.07 -37.13 -2.80
C SER A 394 18.54 -36.22 -3.93
N CYS A 395 18.04 -35.02 -3.62
CA CYS A 395 17.53 -34.06 -4.61
C CYS A 395 18.66 -33.26 -5.30
N GLU A 396 19.58 -33.94 -6.00
CA GLU A 396 20.82 -33.36 -6.56
C GLU A 396 20.59 -32.09 -7.39
N LYS A 397 19.62 -32.10 -8.31
CA LYS A 397 19.31 -30.94 -9.16
C LYS A 397 18.93 -29.70 -8.34
N LYS A 398 18.14 -29.86 -7.27
CA LYS A 398 17.71 -28.76 -6.41
C LYS A 398 18.85 -28.26 -5.55
N ILE A 399 19.70 -29.17 -5.07
CA ILE A 399 20.90 -28.84 -4.29
C ILE A 399 21.89 -28.07 -5.16
N ALA A 400 22.11 -28.46 -6.42
CA ALA A 400 22.97 -27.74 -7.35
C ALA A 400 22.50 -26.29 -7.55
N THR A 401 21.19 -26.05 -7.71
CA THR A 401 20.67 -24.68 -7.78
C THR A 401 20.80 -23.91 -6.46
N LEU A 402 20.69 -24.57 -5.30
CA LEU A 402 20.95 -23.92 -4.01
C LEU A 402 22.42 -23.50 -3.88
N LYS A 403 23.38 -24.27 -4.41
CA LYS A 403 24.81 -23.93 -4.39
C LYS A 403 25.12 -22.63 -5.14
N GLU A 404 24.36 -22.30 -6.19
CA GLU A 404 24.44 -21.00 -6.90
C GLU A 404 24.01 -19.82 -6.01
N MET A 405 23.35 -20.09 -4.87
CA MET A 405 22.92 -19.10 -3.88
C MET A 405 23.58 -19.36 -2.51
N PRO A 406 24.84 -18.93 -2.29
CA PRO A 406 25.66 -19.31 -1.13
C PRO A 406 24.98 -19.11 0.24
N LEU A 407 24.26 -18.00 0.43
CA LEU A 407 23.58 -17.72 1.71
C LEU A 407 22.39 -18.66 1.97
N LEU A 408 21.66 -19.06 0.93
CA LEU A 408 20.56 -20.04 1.06
C LEU A 408 21.11 -21.45 1.21
N TYR A 409 22.25 -21.75 0.60
CA TYR A 409 22.97 -23.00 0.78
C TYR A 409 23.49 -23.16 2.21
N LEU A 410 24.10 -22.10 2.77
CA LEU A 410 24.50 -22.07 4.16
C LEU A 410 23.31 -22.25 5.11
N LYS A 411 22.19 -21.56 4.82
CA LYS A 411 20.94 -21.75 5.57
C LYS A 411 20.48 -23.21 5.53
N PHE A 412 20.47 -23.83 4.36
CA PHE A 412 20.10 -25.24 4.18
C PHE A 412 20.95 -26.17 5.07
N LEU A 413 22.29 -26.02 5.02
CA LEU A 413 23.20 -26.81 5.86
C LEU A 413 23.02 -26.53 7.36
N SER A 414 22.79 -25.27 7.73
CA SER A 414 22.53 -24.91 9.13
C SER A 414 21.27 -25.58 9.68
N LEU A 415 20.25 -25.80 8.85
CA LEU A 415 19.01 -26.48 9.24
C LEU A 415 19.16 -28.01 9.31
N LEU A 416 20.01 -28.59 8.45
CA LEU A 416 20.36 -30.02 8.56
C LEU A 416 21.13 -30.29 9.85
N ALA A 417 22.10 -29.42 10.16
CA ALA A 417 22.90 -29.51 11.37
C ALA A 417 22.06 -29.37 12.65
N THR A 418 21.02 -28.52 12.65
CA THR A 418 20.11 -28.40 13.82
C THR A 418 19.20 -29.62 14.01
N LEU A 419 19.01 -30.43 12.97
CA LEU A 419 18.32 -31.72 13.02
C LEU A 419 19.28 -32.91 13.25
N GLY A 420 20.58 -32.65 13.39
CA GLY A 420 21.62 -33.66 13.65
C GLY A 420 22.04 -34.47 12.42
N HIS A 421 21.82 -33.95 11.20
CA HIS A 421 22.21 -34.62 9.96
C HIS A 421 23.36 -33.89 9.26
N PHE A 422 24.42 -34.64 8.93
CA PHE A 422 25.70 -34.08 8.50
C PHE A 422 26.17 -34.71 7.18
N PRO A 423 25.74 -34.17 6.01
CA PRO A 423 26.20 -34.66 4.72
C PRO A 423 27.68 -34.25 4.49
N GLU A 424 28.60 -35.22 4.60
CA GLU A 424 30.04 -34.96 4.66
C GLU A 424 30.56 -34.14 3.46
N ASN A 425 30.24 -34.55 2.23
CA ASN A 425 30.67 -33.86 1.00
C ASN A 425 30.23 -32.39 0.92
N MET A 426 29.08 -32.07 1.52
CA MET A 426 28.52 -30.71 1.46
C MET A 426 29.09 -29.82 2.57
N LEU A 427 29.36 -30.40 3.74
CA LEU A 427 29.94 -29.67 4.87
C LEU A 427 31.42 -29.36 4.63
N THR A 428 32.19 -30.28 4.08
CA THR A 428 33.62 -30.04 3.76
C THR A 428 33.80 -28.89 2.77
N GLU A 429 32.91 -28.78 1.77
CA GLU A 429 32.90 -27.68 0.80
C GLU A 429 32.65 -26.32 1.49
N VAL A 430 31.64 -26.24 2.37
CA VAL A 430 31.24 -24.98 2.99
C VAL A 430 32.12 -24.58 4.17
N LEU A 431 32.72 -25.53 4.89
CA LEU A 431 33.59 -25.24 6.03
C LEU A 431 35.01 -24.80 5.65
N ASN A 432 35.31 -24.73 4.35
CA ASN A 432 36.55 -24.15 3.84
C ASN A 432 36.67 -22.66 4.22
N GLU A 433 37.82 -22.27 4.75
CA GLU A 433 38.09 -20.91 5.25
C GLU A 433 37.93 -19.84 4.17
N ASP A 434 38.46 -20.07 2.97
CA ASP A 434 38.34 -19.13 1.83
C ASP A 434 36.89 -19.00 1.37
N TYR A 435 36.15 -20.11 1.34
CA TYR A 435 34.73 -20.11 0.97
C TYR A 435 33.89 -19.29 1.96
N LEU A 436 34.05 -19.52 3.26
CA LEU A 436 33.35 -18.79 4.31
C LEU A 436 33.73 -17.31 4.33
N PHE A 437 35.01 -16.97 4.14
CA PHE A 437 35.47 -15.58 4.09
C PHE A 437 34.89 -14.84 2.87
N ASN A 438 34.90 -15.47 1.70
CA ASN A 438 34.29 -14.91 0.49
C ASN A 438 32.77 -14.72 0.67
N MET A 439 32.09 -15.68 1.28
CA MET A 439 30.66 -15.58 1.58
C MET A 439 30.35 -14.49 2.62
N TRP A 440 31.17 -14.36 3.67
CA TRP A 440 31.05 -13.32 4.68
C TRP A 440 31.23 -11.92 4.06
N SER A 441 32.28 -11.74 3.25
CA SER A 441 32.57 -10.47 2.56
C SER A 441 31.46 -10.08 1.58
N THR A 442 30.91 -11.05 0.84
CA THR A 442 29.82 -10.83 -0.11
C THR A 442 28.52 -10.49 0.59
N SER A 443 28.21 -11.18 1.69
CA SER A 443 27.06 -10.88 2.54
C SER A 443 27.16 -9.48 3.13
N ARG A 444 28.39 -9.05 3.51
CA ARG A 444 28.70 -7.69 3.97
C ARG A 444 28.41 -6.63 2.93
N LYS A 445 28.83 -6.84 1.68
CA LYS A 445 28.56 -5.94 0.55
C LYS A 445 27.07 -5.84 0.22
N GLN A 446 26.32 -6.92 0.43
CA GLN A 446 24.88 -6.99 0.16
C GLN A 446 23.99 -6.56 1.34
N GLY A 447 24.57 -6.19 2.49
CA GLY A 447 23.82 -5.82 3.70
C GLY A 447 23.08 -6.99 4.37
N ARG A 448 23.48 -8.24 4.10
CA ARG A 448 22.86 -9.48 4.65
C ARG A 448 23.70 -10.14 5.75
N ASN A 449 24.46 -9.34 6.49
CA ASN A 449 25.46 -9.78 7.46
C ASN A 449 24.80 -10.53 8.62
N ASN A 450 23.64 -10.03 9.08
CA ASN A 450 22.87 -10.65 10.17
C ASN A 450 22.37 -12.05 9.80
N ASP A 451 21.98 -12.26 8.54
CA ASP A 451 21.53 -13.56 8.04
C ASP A 451 22.70 -14.55 8.03
N PHE A 452 23.86 -14.12 7.51
CA PHE A 452 25.09 -14.92 7.50
C PHE A 452 25.52 -15.30 8.92
N GLU A 453 25.62 -14.32 9.83
CA GLU A 453 25.94 -14.52 11.24
C GLU A 453 25.00 -15.57 11.85
N ARG A 454 23.68 -15.38 11.68
CA ARG A 454 22.67 -16.29 12.22
C ARG A 454 22.83 -17.73 11.71
N TYR A 455 23.04 -17.93 10.41
CA TYR A 455 23.18 -19.27 9.85
C TYR A 455 24.50 -19.94 10.23
N ILE A 456 25.62 -19.21 10.23
CA ILE A 456 26.92 -19.74 10.69
C ILE A 456 26.84 -20.15 12.15
N PHE A 457 26.33 -19.29 13.03
CA PHE A 457 26.20 -19.67 14.43
C PHE A 457 25.26 -20.87 14.59
N SER A 458 24.17 -20.95 13.83
CA SER A 458 23.25 -22.11 13.86
C SER A 458 23.94 -23.40 13.44
N LEU A 459 24.83 -23.33 12.44
CA LEU A 459 25.64 -24.45 11.99
C LEU A 459 26.65 -24.88 13.07
N VAL A 460 27.42 -23.94 13.64
CA VAL A 460 28.37 -24.20 14.74
C VAL A 460 27.70 -24.94 15.89
N TRP A 461 26.53 -24.46 16.31
CA TRP A 461 25.78 -25.09 17.38
C TRP A 461 25.29 -26.50 17.03
N GLY A 462 24.80 -26.70 15.80
CA GLY A 462 24.39 -28.03 15.34
C GLY A 462 25.54 -29.03 15.38
N LEU A 463 26.74 -28.60 14.95
CA LEU A 463 27.96 -29.40 15.02
C LEU A 463 28.35 -29.70 16.48
N GLU A 464 28.47 -28.69 17.34
CA GLU A 464 28.86 -28.89 18.75
C GLU A 464 27.91 -29.81 19.54
N VAL A 465 26.60 -29.74 19.25
CA VAL A 465 25.59 -30.49 20.02
C VAL A 465 25.40 -31.91 19.51
N TYR A 466 25.39 -32.11 18.18
CA TYR A 466 25.01 -33.40 17.59
C TYR A 466 26.18 -34.15 16.95
N ASP A 467 27.29 -33.49 16.59
CA ASP A 467 28.51 -34.17 16.09
C ASP A 467 29.42 -34.60 17.26
N GLN A 468 29.03 -35.68 17.94
CA GLN A 468 29.77 -36.22 19.09
C GLN A 468 31.22 -36.62 18.74
N GLN A 469 31.49 -36.91 17.48
CA GLN A 469 32.80 -37.32 16.98
C GLN A 469 33.70 -36.14 16.60
N HIS A 470 33.21 -34.90 16.66
CA HIS A 470 33.95 -33.68 16.30
C HIS A 470 34.61 -33.78 14.91
N ARG A 471 33.90 -34.37 13.94
CA ARG A 471 34.38 -34.56 12.56
C ARG A 471 34.47 -33.24 11.81
N PHE A 472 33.65 -32.27 12.19
CA PHE A 472 33.57 -30.97 11.52
C PHE A 472 33.75 -29.82 12.51
N SER A 473 34.59 -28.85 12.14
CA SER A 473 34.79 -27.62 12.91
C SER A 473 34.79 -26.41 12.00
N VAL A 474 34.15 -25.34 12.42
CA VAL A 474 34.24 -24.04 11.72
C VAL A 474 35.60 -23.40 12.02
N PRO A 475 36.29 -22.79 11.04
CA PRO A 475 37.57 -22.12 11.25
C PRO A 475 37.53 -21.09 12.39
N SER A 476 38.45 -21.25 13.36
CA SER A 476 38.49 -20.43 14.57
C SER A 476 38.79 -18.95 14.30
N THR A 477 39.48 -18.65 13.19
CA THR A 477 39.77 -17.30 12.68
C THR A 477 38.48 -16.53 12.34
N ILE A 478 37.56 -17.20 11.66
CA ILE A 478 36.26 -16.65 11.26
C ILE A 478 35.36 -16.46 12.48
N LEU A 479 35.32 -17.44 13.39
CA LEU A 479 34.53 -17.33 14.63
C LEU A 479 34.99 -16.15 15.48
N LYS A 480 36.31 -15.99 15.70
CA LYS A 480 36.86 -14.85 16.44
C LYS A 480 36.49 -13.52 15.80
N SER A 481 36.61 -13.41 14.48
CA SER A 481 36.28 -12.21 13.72
C SER A 481 34.78 -11.85 13.82
N LEU A 482 33.89 -12.85 13.72
CA LEU A 482 32.45 -12.65 13.85
C LEU A 482 32.07 -12.25 15.28
N MET A 483 32.67 -12.90 16.28
CA MET A 483 32.43 -12.59 17.69
C MET A 483 32.86 -11.17 18.03
N GLN A 484 34.02 -10.72 17.52
CA GLN A 484 34.46 -9.33 17.70
C GLN A 484 33.43 -8.33 17.14
N VAL A 485 32.97 -8.54 15.90
CA VAL A 485 31.97 -7.66 15.27
C VAL A 485 30.63 -7.65 16.02
N ILE A 486 30.22 -8.79 16.59
CA ILE A 486 29.01 -8.86 17.41
C ILE A 486 29.21 -8.12 18.73
N CYS A 487 30.33 -8.32 19.41
CA CYS A 487 30.60 -7.66 20.68
C CYS A 487 30.63 -6.14 20.52
N GLU A 488 31.31 -5.61 19.50
CA GLU A 488 31.32 -4.20 19.13
C GLU A 488 29.89 -3.64 18.89
N ARG A 489 28.97 -4.46 18.35
CA ARG A 489 27.56 -4.08 18.13
C ARG A 489 26.77 -3.94 19.43
N TYR A 490 27.12 -4.71 20.47
CA TYR A 490 26.41 -4.77 21.75
C TYR A 490 27.08 -3.98 22.88
N GLU A 491 28.33 -3.51 22.70
CA GLU A 491 29.06 -2.66 23.65
C GLU A 491 28.29 -1.39 24.06
N ASN A 492 27.41 -0.87 23.17
CA ASN A 492 26.61 0.33 23.42
C ASN A 492 25.13 0.03 23.73
N TYR A 493 24.76 -1.22 23.98
CA TYR A 493 23.38 -1.59 24.29
C TYR A 493 23.03 -1.18 25.74
N ASN A 494 22.00 -0.36 25.89
CA ASN A 494 21.50 0.03 27.21
C ASN A 494 20.53 -1.05 27.70
N TYR A 495 20.82 -1.69 28.83
CA TYR A 495 20.02 -2.76 29.43
C TYR A 495 18.93 -2.18 30.35
N PRO A 496 17.69 -1.97 29.87
CA PRO A 496 16.68 -1.20 30.61
C PRO A 496 16.19 -1.91 31.88
N LEU A 497 16.26 -3.24 31.94
CA LEU A 497 15.82 -4.03 33.09
C LEU A 497 16.88 -4.17 34.18
N GLN A 498 18.13 -3.78 33.91
CA GLN A 498 19.26 -4.00 34.81
C GLN A 498 18.98 -3.48 36.22
N LYS A 499 18.70 -2.17 36.35
CA LYS A 499 18.44 -1.53 37.65
C LYS A 499 17.23 -2.10 38.38
N PHE A 500 16.19 -2.52 37.66
CA PHE A 500 15.00 -3.10 38.26
C PHE A 500 15.29 -4.48 38.87
N ILE A 501 16.10 -5.28 38.18
CA ILE A 501 16.50 -6.61 38.65
C ILE A 501 17.50 -6.49 39.80
N GLU A 502 18.48 -5.58 39.73
CA GLU A 502 19.43 -5.28 40.81
C GLU A 502 18.70 -4.86 42.10
N ASN A 503 17.72 -3.96 41.98
CA ASN A 503 16.89 -3.53 43.11
C ASN A 503 16.05 -4.68 43.68
N GLY A 504 15.51 -5.56 42.83
CA GLY A 504 14.70 -6.70 43.25
C GLY A 504 15.50 -7.83 43.91
N LEU A 505 16.79 -7.95 43.59
CA LEU A 505 17.67 -9.00 44.14
C LEU A 505 18.59 -8.51 45.27
N GLY A 506 18.59 -7.21 45.56
CA GLY A 506 19.32 -6.64 46.70
C GLY A 506 20.79 -6.30 46.43
N GLY A 507 21.17 -6.07 45.17
CA GLY A 507 22.52 -5.59 44.81
C GLY A 507 23.01 -6.04 43.43
N GLU A 508 24.00 -5.33 42.90
CA GLU A 508 24.63 -5.61 41.61
C GLU A 508 25.39 -6.95 41.59
N GLN A 509 25.85 -7.43 42.75
CA GLN A 509 26.58 -8.70 42.84
C GLN A 509 25.79 -9.93 42.40
N PHE A 510 24.46 -9.83 42.25
CA PHE A 510 23.59 -10.96 41.87
C PHE A 510 23.22 -11.00 40.39
N LEU A 511 23.67 -10.03 39.59
CA LEU A 511 23.31 -9.87 38.19
C LEU A 511 24.53 -9.56 37.33
N GLN A 512 24.76 -10.38 36.29
CA GLN A 512 25.71 -10.05 35.23
C GLN A 512 24.94 -9.71 33.95
N SER A 513 25.19 -8.52 33.38
CA SER A 513 24.57 -8.07 32.13
C SER A 513 25.57 -8.10 30.97
N GLY A 514 25.08 -8.26 29.75
CA GLY A 514 25.91 -8.22 28.54
C GLY A 514 26.88 -9.39 28.40
N VAL A 515 26.36 -10.60 28.64
CA VAL A 515 27.14 -11.84 28.57
C VAL A 515 26.87 -12.53 27.24
N PHE A 516 27.88 -13.18 26.67
CA PHE A 516 27.74 -13.96 25.44
C PHE A 516 27.87 -15.45 25.74
N THR A 517 27.24 -16.29 24.92
CA THR A 517 27.67 -17.69 24.82
C THR A 517 28.89 -17.77 23.91
N ARG A 518 29.76 -18.77 24.10
CA ARG A 518 30.89 -19.05 23.18
C ARG A 518 30.47 -19.16 21.71
N ASP A 519 29.22 -19.56 21.48
CA ASP A 519 28.63 -19.73 20.15
C ASP A 519 28.00 -18.43 19.59
N GLY A 520 28.33 -17.25 20.15
CA GLY A 520 27.97 -15.93 19.63
C GLY A 520 26.56 -15.40 19.96
N LEU A 521 25.81 -16.03 20.86
CA LEU A 521 24.49 -15.53 21.28
C LEU A 521 24.63 -14.46 22.37
N PRO A 522 24.02 -13.28 22.19
CA PRO A 522 23.93 -12.28 23.25
C PRO A 522 22.87 -12.70 24.28
N VAL A 523 23.20 -12.56 25.56
CA VAL A 523 22.28 -12.72 26.68
C VAL A 523 22.27 -11.42 27.47
N ASP A 524 21.08 -10.82 27.59
CA ASP A 524 20.94 -9.50 28.21
C ASP A 524 21.36 -9.54 29.69
N HIS A 525 20.89 -10.56 30.41
CA HIS A 525 21.05 -10.70 31.86
C HIS A 525 21.21 -12.16 32.30
N VAL A 526 22.13 -12.42 33.23
CA VAL A 526 22.38 -13.74 33.82
C VAL A 526 22.30 -13.65 35.33
N LEU A 527 21.54 -14.58 35.92
CA LEU A 527 21.30 -14.72 37.35
C LEU A 527 21.68 -16.13 37.81
N ALA A 528 22.29 -16.28 38.98
CA ALA A 528 22.53 -17.58 39.61
C ALA A 528 21.62 -17.75 40.83
N MET A 529 20.90 -18.88 40.91
CA MET A 529 19.92 -19.15 41.97
C MET A 529 20.12 -20.54 42.58
N ARG A 530 20.13 -20.68 43.91
CA ARG A 530 20.08 -21.98 44.60
C ARG A 530 18.68 -22.59 44.61
N SER A 531 18.58 -23.86 44.98
CA SER A 531 17.31 -24.51 45.31
C SER A 531 16.56 -23.67 46.36
N GLY A 532 15.29 -23.33 46.07
CA GLY A 532 14.50 -22.40 46.88
C GLY A 532 14.45 -20.95 46.37
N ASN A 533 15.03 -20.65 45.19
CA ASN A 533 15.04 -19.31 44.57
C ASN A 533 15.84 -18.25 45.35
N TYR A 534 16.92 -18.64 46.04
CA TYR A 534 17.83 -17.68 46.67
C TYR A 534 18.93 -17.25 45.68
N PRO A 535 19.19 -15.95 45.49
CA PRO A 535 20.22 -15.45 44.59
C PRO A 535 21.62 -15.73 45.12
N VAL A 536 22.55 -16.03 44.21
CA VAL A 536 23.97 -16.29 44.51
C VAL A 536 24.82 -15.19 43.88
N ALA A 537 25.74 -14.65 44.68
CA ALA A 537 26.65 -13.61 44.20
C ALA A 537 27.59 -14.16 43.11
N LEU A 538 27.68 -13.45 42.00
CA LEU A 538 28.57 -13.73 40.88
C LEU A 538 29.92 -13.10 41.21
N SER A 539 30.99 -13.90 41.26
CA SER A 539 32.33 -13.39 41.54
C SER A 539 32.83 -12.52 40.37
N HIS A 540 32.98 -11.22 40.61
CA HIS A 540 33.72 -10.33 39.72
C HIS A 540 35.21 -10.65 39.82
N ALA A 541 35.82 -11.19 38.76
CA ALA A 541 37.27 -11.32 38.71
C ALA A 541 37.92 -9.92 38.77
N ASP A 542 38.65 -9.67 39.86
CA ASP A 542 39.62 -8.59 40.10
C ASP A 542 39.19 -7.14 39.80
N SER A 543 38.56 -6.52 40.79
CA SER A 543 38.47 -5.07 40.98
C SER A 543 39.85 -4.46 41.34
N GLY A 544 40.81 -4.52 40.41
CA GLY A 544 42.17 -4.01 40.62
C GLY A 544 42.79 -3.27 39.44
N ASN A 545 42.25 -3.35 38.22
CA ASN A 545 42.76 -2.60 37.07
C ASN A 545 41.62 -2.09 36.20
N ALA A 546 41.28 -0.80 36.36
CA ALA A 546 40.24 -0.09 35.61
C ALA A 546 40.57 0.12 34.11
N THR A 547 41.48 -0.67 33.53
CA THR A 547 41.89 -0.64 32.12
C THR A 547 41.44 -1.86 31.30
N LYS A 548 40.75 -2.85 31.89
CA LYS A 548 40.20 -4.03 31.16
C LYS A 548 38.67 -4.02 31.01
N ARG A 549 38.07 -2.91 30.59
CA ARG A 549 36.63 -2.88 30.19
C ARG A 549 36.35 -3.55 28.83
N ASN A 550 37.37 -4.06 28.13
CA ASN A 550 37.28 -4.56 26.75
C ASN A 550 37.35 -6.10 26.63
N GLN A 551 37.13 -6.88 27.70
CA GLN A 551 37.04 -8.34 27.59
C GLN A 551 35.59 -8.82 27.64
N VAL A 552 35.18 -9.51 26.57
CA VAL A 552 33.88 -10.16 26.42
C VAL A 552 33.71 -11.23 27.51
N ALA A 553 32.66 -11.12 28.31
CA ALA A 553 32.33 -12.11 29.34
C ALA A 553 31.50 -13.25 28.73
N PHE A 554 31.94 -14.49 28.96
CA PHE A 554 31.20 -15.69 28.54
C PHE A 554 30.45 -16.32 29.70
N ILE A 555 29.24 -16.82 29.45
CA ILE A 555 28.44 -17.54 30.47
C ILE A 555 29.20 -18.76 30.97
N GLU A 556 29.93 -19.40 30.05
CA GLU A 556 30.68 -20.62 30.30
C GLU A 556 31.89 -20.43 31.22
N ASP A 557 32.35 -19.20 31.43
CA ASP A 557 33.53 -18.88 32.25
C ASP A 557 33.14 -18.52 33.69
N MET A 558 31.85 -18.54 34.02
CA MET A 558 31.34 -18.25 35.37
C MET A 558 31.56 -19.44 36.31
N THR A 559 32.33 -19.23 37.38
CA THR A 559 32.48 -20.21 38.47
C THR A 559 31.31 -20.08 39.45
N LEU A 560 30.51 -21.14 39.56
CA LEU A 560 29.34 -21.17 40.44
C LEU A 560 29.35 -22.41 41.35
N PRO A 561 28.79 -22.32 42.57
CA PRO A 561 28.61 -23.48 43.44
C PRO A 561 27.75 -24.58 42.77
N PRO A 562 28.02 -25.87 43.04
CA PRO A 562 27.38 -26.99 42.32
C PRO A 562 25.86 -27.12 42.53
N ASP A 563 25.31 -26.47 43.54
CA ASP A 563 23.87 -26.45 43.87
C ASP A 563 23.08 -25.32 43.18
N THR A 564 23.73 -24.57 42.28
CA THR A 564 23.15 -23.40 41.62
C THR A 564 22.59 -23.69 40.23
N LYS A 565 21.51 -22.98 39.89
CA LYS A 565 20.90 -22.96 38.56
C LYS A 565 21.05 -21.58 37.95
N ILE A 566 21.62 -21.53 36.75
CA ILE A 566 21.69 -20.30 35.94
C ILE A 566 20.31 -20.01 35.34
N ARG A 567 19.84 -18.77 35.47
CA ARG A 567 18.68 -18.23 34.77
C ARG A 567 19.14 -17.11 33.85
N ALA A 568 18.97 -17.33 32.54
CA ALA A 568 19.09 -16.25 31.57
C ALA A 568 17.78 -15.46 31.54
N VAL A 569 17.87 -14.14 31.69
CA VAL A 569 16.76 -13.22 31.48
C VAL A 569 17.04 -12.51 30.16
N GLY A 570 16.36 -12.95 29.11
CA GLY A 570 16.33 -12.22 27.85
C GLY A 570 15.15 -11.26 27.86
N TYR A 571 15.38 -9.98 27.60
CA TYR A 571 14.29 -9.05 27.40
C TYR A 571 13.85 -9.11 25.94
N ILE A 572 12.87 -9.97 25.65
CA ILE A 572 12.23 -10.02 24.33
C ILE A 572 11.29 -8.82 24.17
N ILE A 573 11.81 -7.59 24.11
CA ILE A 573 11.12 -6.59 23.28
C ILE A 573 11.54 -6.89 21.85
N ARG A 574 10.67 -7.57 21.11
CA ARG A 574 10.35 -7.02 19.78
C ARG A 574 8.87 -6.83 19.51
N ASN A 575 7.95 -7.67 20.01
CA ASN A 575 6.56 -7.60 19.51
C ASN A 575 5.40 -7.63 20.54
N GLU A 576 5.47 -8.35 21.67
CA GLU A 576 4.27 -8.53 22.52
C GLU A 576 3.96 -7.35 23.46
N GLN A 577 4.93 -6.85 24.24
CA GLN A 577 4.68 -5.68 25.11
C GLN A 577 4.27 -4.45 24.30
N ARG A 578 4.84 -4.28 23.10
CA ARG A 578 4.41 -3.24 22.15
C ARG A 578 3.01 -3.49 21.58
N ARG A 579 2.48 -4.71 21.54
CA ARG A 579 1.11 -5.00 21.07
C ARG A 579 0.10 -4.76 22.18
N THR A 580 0.40 -5.16 23.42
CA THR A 580 -0.47 -4.92 24.58
C THR A 580 -0.51 -3.43 24.94
N GLU A 581 0.64 -2.75 24.95
CA GLU A 581 0.71 -1.30 25.13
C GLU A 581 0.07 -0.55 23.95
N ARG A 582 0.22 -0.99 22.69
CA ARG A 582 -0.51 -0.40 21.54
C ARG A 582 -2.01 -0.63 21.57
N SER A 583 -2.47 -1.67 22.27
CA SER A 583 -3.90 -1.95 22.43
C SER A 583 -4.56 -1.13 23.55
N GLN A 584 -3.75 -0.47 24.39
CA GLN A 584 -4.21 0.32 25.54
C GLN A 584 -3.72 1.79 25.52
N GLU A 585 -2.79 2.18 24.63
CA GLU A 585 -2.25 3.54 24.49
C GLU A 585 -3.27 4.53 23.93
N THR A 586 -3.43 5.68 24.59
CA THR A 586 -4.17 6.83 24.03
C THR A 586 -3.33 7.58 22.98
N VAL A 587 -4.00 8.31 22.08
CA VAL A 587 -3.33 9.04 20.97
C VAL A 587 -2.27 10.03 21.48
N GLN A 588 -2.49 10.67 22.63
CA GLN A 588 -1.56 11.63 23.23
C GLN A 588 -0.29 10.95 23.78
N GLU A 589 -0.43 9.82 24.47
CA GLU A 589 0.71 9.05 25.02
C GLU A 589 1.60 8.49 23.90
N SER A 590 0.99 8.02 22.81
CA SER A 590 1.72 7.54 21.63
C SER A 590 2.61 8.63 20.97
N THR A 591 2.19 9.89 21.09
CA THR A 591 2.88 11.05 20.51
C THR A 591 4.06 11.48 21.37
N ILE A 592 3.89 11.47 22.69
CA ILE A 592 4.92 11.79 23.68
C ILE A 592 6.02 10.72 23.66
N ARG A 593 5.65 9.44 23.58
CA ARG A 593 6.60 8.33 23.52
C ARG A 593 7.41 8.31 22.22
N ARG A 594 6.81 8.72 21.09
CA ARG A 594 7.55 8.95 19.84
C ARG A 594 8.58 10.06 20.00
N ARG A 595 8.21 11.21 20.59
CA ARG A 595 9.17 12.28 20.88
C ARG A 595 10.34 11.83 21.76
N ILE A 596 10.07 11.14 22.86
CA ILE A 596 11.10 10.67 23.79
C ILE A 596 12.02 9.63 23.14
N ARG A 597 11.46 8.74 22.30
CA ARG A 597 12.23 7.76 21.53
C ARG A 597 13.09 8.44 20.46
N ASP A 598 12.54 9.41 19.75
CA ASP A 598 13.26 10.18 18.73
C ASP A 598 14.40 11.01 19.37
N GLU A 599 14.21 11.54 20.58
CA GLU A 599 15.27 12.21 21.35
C GLU A 599 16.33 11.23 21.88
N ALA A 600 15.93 10.06 22.38
CA ALA A 600 16.86 9.05 22.88
C ALA A 600 17.70 8.41 21.76
N ASP A 601 17.09 8.14 20.60
CA ASP A 601 17.78 7.65 19.41
C ASP A 601 18.72 8.72 18.82
N ASN A 602 18.37 10.02 18.92
CA ASN A 602 19.28 11.11 18.56
C ASN A 602 20.49 11.23 19.50
N ARG A 603 20.34 10.89 20.80
CA ARG A 603 21.46 10.91 21.77
C ARG A 603 22.38 9.68 21.67
N ARG A 604 21.88 8.53 21.19
CA ARG A 604 22.63 7.26 21.08
C ARG A 604 23.35 7.05 19.76
N ARG A 605 23.11 7.89 18.74
CA ARG A 605 23.88 7.82 17.49
C ARG A 605 25.33 8.23 17.77
N PRO A 606 26.32 7.37 17.44
CA PRO A 606 27.71 7.83 17.41
C PRO A 606 27.76 9.01 16.44
N LYS A 607 28.38 10.12 16.86
CA LYS A 607 28.81 11.14 15.91
C LYS A 607 29.86 10.46 15.03
N HIS A 608 29.41 9.81 13.95
CA HIS A 608 30.27 9.53 12.82
C HIS A 608 30.73 10.90 12.33
N VAL A 609 31.89 11.34 12.83
CA VAL A 609 32.76 12.18 12.03
C VAL A 609 33.00 11.35 10.79
N CYS A 610 32.38 11.75 9.68
CA CYS A 610 32.74 11.24 8.38
C CYS A 610 34.20 11.61 8.15
N ILE A 611 35.12 10.75 8.54
CA ILE A 611 36.41 10.66 7.85
C ILE A 611 36.09 9.89 6.57
N ARG A 612 35.47 10.59 5.61
CA ARG A 612 35.56 10.23 4.21
C ARG A 612 36.79 10.95 3.68
N ASN A 613 37.96 10.43 4.02
CA ASN A 613 39.12 10.65 3.20
C ASN A 613 39.15 9.44 2.26
N ASP A 614 39.26 9.69 0.96
CA ASP A 614 39.44 8.72 -0.14
C ASP A 614 38.18 8.23 -0.88
N VAL A 615 37.22 9.13 -1.12
CA VAL A 615 36.50 9.10 -2.41
C VAL A 615 37.14 10.21 -3.24
N GLU A 616 37.72 9.89 -4.40
CA GLU A 616 38.11 10.93 -5.35
C GLU A 616 36.88 11.79 -5.65
N GLU A 617 36.94 13.07 -5.30
CA GLU A 617 35.86 14.00 -5.61
C GLU A 617 35.65 14.01 -7.12
N HIS A 618 34.50 13.51 -7.56
CA HIS A 618 34.13 13.55 -8.97
C HIS A 618 33.91 15.01 -9.36
N ASN A 619 34.96 15.63 -9.91
CA ASN A 619 34.99 17.02 -10.30
C ASN A 619 34.63 17.13 -11.79
N CYS A 620 33.38 17.47 -12.08
CA CYS A 620 32.90 17.72 -13.45
C CYS A 620 33.39 19.08 -14.03
N GLY A 621 34.28 19.80 -13.33
CA GLY A 621 34.76 21.13 -13.69
C GLY A 621 33.74 22.24 -13.42
N THR A 622 34.01 23.43 -13.95
CA THR A 622 33.08 24.58 -13.87
C THR A 622 31.91 24.41 -14.84
N MET A 623 30.73 24.85 -14.44
CA MET A 623 29.52 24.82 -15.27
C MET A 623 29.52 26.02 -16.25
N SER A 624 30.46 26.04 -17.19
CA SER A 624 30.73 27.17 -18.09
C SER A 624 30.14 27.02 -19.49
N GLU A 625 29.78 25.81 -19.90
CA GLU A 625 29.33 25.52 -21.26
C GLU A 625 27.90 26.00 -21.46
N GLN A 626 27.62 26.72 -22.55
CA GLN A 626 26.29 27.28 -22.79
C GLN A 626 25.55 26.55 -23.91
N CYS A 627 24.27 26.27 -23.67
CA CYS A 627 23.36 25.81 -24.71
C CYS A 627 23.20 26.90 -25.78
N CYS A 628 23.42 26.54 -27.06
CA CYS A 628 23.32 27.45 -28.19
C CYS A 628 21.92 28.04 -28.44
N PHE A 629 20.86 27.43 -27.90
CA PHE A 629 19.48 27.89 -28.09
C PHE A 629 18.97 28.76 -26.95
N CYS A 630 19.16 28.33 -25.70
CA CYS A 630 18.52 28.96 -24.55
C CYS A 630 19.50 29.52 -23.51
N ARG A 631 20.81 29.47 -23.80
CA ARG A 631 21.91 29.97 -22.95
C ARG A 631 21.95 29.36 -21.54
N ALA A 632 21.28 28.22 -21.35
CA ALA A 632 21.42 27.44 -20.13
C ALA A 632 22.86 26.94 -20.00
N VAL A 633 23.41 27.00 -18.80
CA VAL A 633 24.77 26.57 -18.48
C VAL A 633 24.81 25.08 -18.14
N TYR A 634 25.88 24.40 -18.54
CA TYR A 634 26.11 22.96 -18.46
C TYR A 634 27.54 22.66 -18.01
N TRP A 635 27.74 21.47 -17.45
CA TRP A 635 29.06 20.87 -17.38
C TRP A 635 29.42 20.22 -18.73
N LYS A 636 30.71 20.22 -19.07
CA LYS A 636 31.20 19.70 -20.37
C LYS A 636 30.79 18.25 -20.64
N GLU A 637 30.71 17.44 -19.59
CA GLU A 637 30.38 16.01 -19.66
C GLU A 637 28.87 15.72 -19.76
N GLU A 638 27.99 16.73 -19.64
CA GLU A 638 26.54 16.54 -19.77
C GLU A 638 26.03 16.45 -21.21
N LYS A 639 26.94 16.45 -22.18
CA LYS A 639 26.60 16.22 -23.59
C LYS A 639 26.01 14.81 -23.76
N ASN A 640 24.97 14.69 -24.56
CA ASN A 640 24.47 13.37 -24.95
C ASN A 640 25.44 12.69 -25.93
N THR A 641 25.11 11.46 -26.35
CA THR A 641 25.89 10.68 -27.33
C THR A 641 26.07 11.37 -28.69
N ALA A 642 25.25 12.39 -28.99
CA ALA A 642 25.36 13.22 -30.19
C ALA A 642 26.11 14.55 -29.94
N HIS A 643 26.83 14.67 -28.82
CA HIS A 643 27.57 15.85 -28.39
C HIS A 643 26.73 17.13 -28.23
N LYS A 644 25.44 17.00 -27.90
CA LYS A 644 24.50 18.12 -27.73
C LYS A 644 23.93 18.22 -26.31
N TYR A 645 23.60 19.44 -25.89
CA TYR A 645 22.89 19.71 -24.65
C TYR A 645 21.36 19.74 -24.88
N THR A 646 20.66 18.72 -24.39
CA THR A 646 19.22 18.54 -24.68
C THR A 646 18.31 18.71 -23.46
N LYS A 647 18.83 18.67 -22.23
CA LYS A 647 18.00 18.68 -21.01
C LYS A 647 17.22 19.99 -20.80
N CYS A 648 17.72 21.13 -21.28
CA CYS A 648 17.15 22.46 -21.04
C CYS A 648 15.98 22.80 -21.98
N CYS A 649 16.23 22.79 -23.28
CA CYS A 649 15.27 23.23 -24.30
C CYS A 649 14.94 22.13 -25.32
N HIS A 650 15.40 20.89 -25.09
CA HIS A 650 15.22 19.77 -26.02
C HIS A 650 15.74 20.09 -27.44
N ASP A 651 17.01 20.52 -27.54
CA ASP A 651 17.64 20.89 -28.82
C ASP A 651 16.86 22.02 -29.53
N GLY A 652 16.50 23.07 -28.79
CA GLY A 652 15.80 24.25 -29.30
C GLY A 652 14.31 24.07 -29.59
N LYS A 653 13.72 22.90 -29.29
CA LYS A 653 12.27 22.65 -29.49
C LYS A 653 11.39 23.49 -28.58
N VAL A 654 11.89 23.83 -27.39
CA VAL A 654 11.16 24.58 -26.37
C VAL A 654 11.75 25.98 -26.28
N GLN A 655 10.93 26.98 -26.60
CA GLN A 655 11.27 28.39 -26.45
C GLN A 655 10.14 29.05 -25.66
N LEU A 656 10.42 29.44 -24.41
CA LEU A 656 9.47 30.12 -23.54
C LEU A 656 9.84 31.61 -23.44
N PRO A 657 8.87 32.50 -23.19
CA PRO A 657 9.16 33.88 -22.85
C PRO A 657 10.12 33.98 -21.66
N ALA A 658 11.01 34.97 -21.68
CA ALA A 658 11.92 35.24 -20.59
C ALA A 658 11.13 35.36 -19.26
N PHE A 659 11.72 34.88 -18.17
CA PHE A 659 11.12 35.08 -16.86
C PHE A 659 11.20 36.58 -16.53
N PRO A 660 10.13 37.25 -16.09
CA PRO A 660 10.19 38.67 -15.78
C PRO A 660 11.22 38.96 -14.71
N ASP A 661 11.82 40.15 -14.77
CA ASP A 661 12.74 40.59 -13.74
C ASP A 661 12.02 40.67 -12.38
N ALA A 662 12.66 40.07 -11.37
CA ALA A 662 12.15 40.08 -10.02
C ALA A 662 12.06 41.53 -9.49
N PRO A 663 11.00 41.87 -8.74
CA PRO A 663 10.92 43.13 -8.02
C PRO A 663 12.15 43.37 -7.16
N GLU A 664 12.59 44.63 -7.06
CA GLU A 664 13.84 44.99 -6.37
C GLU A 664 13.82 44.56 -4.89
N LEU A 665 12.67 44.69 -4.23
CA LEU A 665 12.48 44.21 -2.86
C LEU A 665 12.82 42.71 -2.71
N LEU A 666 12.39 41.87 -3.65
CA LEU A 666 12.68 40.43 -3.59
C LEU A 666 14.15 40.14 -3.91
N LYS A 667 14.78 40.91 -4.80
CA LYS A 667 16.24 40.81 -5.05
C LYS A 667 17.00 41.10 -3.76
N VAL A 668 16.74 42.26 -3.15
CA VAL A 668 17.32 42.69 -1.86
C VAL A 668 17.15 41.62 -0.79
N LEU A 669 15.92 41.13 -0.56
CA LEU A 669 15.65 40.11 0.46
C LEU A 669 16.32 38.76 0.17
N LEU A 670 16.60 38.43 -1.10
CA LEU A 670 17.23 37.16 -1.50
C LEU A 670 18.77 37.25 -1.58
N THR A 671 19.37 38.42 -1.77
CA THR A 671 20.81 38.56 -1.97
C THR A 671 21.54 39.26 -0.83
N GLU A 672 20.91 40.21 -0.14
CA GLU A 672 21.58 41.01 0.87
C GLU A 672 21.83 40.25 2.18
N ASN A 673 22.78 40.74 2.96
CA ASN A 673 23.14 40.17 4.27
C ASN A 673 22.51 40.90 5.48
N SER A 674 21.48 41.71 5.25
CA SER A 674 20.72 42.38 6.31
C SER A 674 19.95 41.39 7.20
N PRO A 675 19.63 41.76 8.46
CA PRO A 675 18.81 40.94 9.35
C PRO A 675 17.46 40.54 8.73
N ASP A 676 16.82 41.48 8.03
CA ASP A 676 15.57 41.29 7.30
C ASP A 676 15.71 40.21 6.22
N ALA A 677 16.73 40.33 5.38
CA ALA A 677 16.98 39.41 4.28
C ALA A 677 17.34 38.00 4.81
N LYS A 678 18.08 37.91 5.92
CA LYS A 678 18.37 36.63 6.60
C LYS A 678 17.10 35.98 7.15
N ASN A 679 16.25 36.73 7.85
CA ASN A 679 14.98 36.22 8.37
C ASN A 679 14.07 35.75 7.21
N TYR A 680 13.94 36.58 6.17
CA TYR A 680 13.19 36.26 4.97
C TYR A 680 13.66 34.95 4.34
N ARG A 681 14.96 34.78 4.04
CA ARG A 681 15.47 33.53 3.46
C ARG A 681 15.29 32.31 4.37
N GLN A 682 15.44 32.49 5.69
CA GLN A 682 15.26 31.40 6.64
C GLN A 682 13.80 30.92 6.71
N ARG A 683 12.84 31.86 6.57
CA ARG A 683 11.39 31.69 6.75
C ARG A 683 10.58 31.85 5.45
N ILE A 684 11.22 31.83 4.29
CA ILE A 684 10.60 32.16 2.99
C ILE A 684 9.33 31.35 2.67
N ARG A 685 9.22 30.12 3.19
CA ARG A 685 8.03 29.27 3.04
C ARG A 685 6.83 29.78 3.85
N GLU A 686 7.09 30.32 5.04
CA GLU A 686 6.07 30.93 5.92
C GLU A 686 5.57 32.24 5.26
N TYR A 687 6.49 33.10 4.80
CA TYR A 687 6.13 34.30 4.02
C TYR A 687 5.31 33.94 2.77
N ASN A 688 5.75 32.97 1.97
CA ASN A 688 4.99 32.58 0.77
C ASN A 688 3.61 32.04 1.11
N SER A 689 3.49 31.19 2.14
CA SER A 689 2.20 30.65 2.56
C SER A 689 1.24 31.74 3.06
N ALA A 690 1.75 32.81 3.68
CA ALA A 690 0.96 33.94 4.17
C ALA A 690 0.43 34.84 3.05
N PHE A 691 1.08 34.83 1.87
CA PHE A 691 0.69 35.61 0.70
C PHE A 691 -0.01 34.79 -0.40
N ALA A 692 0.00 33.46 -0.31
CA ALA A 692 -0.57 32.57 -1.32
C ALA A 692 -2.08 32.77 -1.49
N PHE A 693 -2.56 32.66 -2.72
CA PHE A 693 -3.99 32.69 -3.06
C PHE A 693 -4.62 31.30 -2.99
N ALA A 694 -3.80 30.26 -3.17
CA ALA A 694 -4.17 28.87 -3.04
C ALA A 694 -3.29 28.15 -2.02
N SER A 695 -3.91 27.31 -1.21
CA SER A 695 -3.21 26.43 -0.28
C SER A 695 -2.63 25.21 -1.01
N MET A 696 -1.40 24.82 -0.65
CA MET A 696 -0.82 23.52 -1.03
C MET A 696 -0.95 22.57 0.16
N GLY A 697 -1.94 21.69 0.12
CA GLY A 697 -2.14 20.65 1.13
C GLY A 697 -1.27 19.42 0.85
N ALA A 698 -0.36 19.10 1.76
CA ALA A 698 0.49 17.91 1.67
C ALA A 698 0.98 17.44 3.06
N GLN A 699 1.27 16.14 3.21
CA GLN A 699 1.94 15.64 4.42
C GLN A 699 3.45 15.89 4.32
N ILE A 700 3.91 16.99 4.88
CA ILE A 700 5.32 17.35 4.93
C ILE A 700 5.98 16.59 6.08
N LYS A 701 6.99 15.77 5.79
CA LYS A 701 7.79 15.08 6.82
C LYS A 701 9.17 15.74 6.90
N PRO A 702 9.57 16.33 8.05
CA PRO A 702 10.93 16.86 8.18
C PRO A 702 11.95 15.71 8.06
N PRO A 703 13.11 15.93 7.42
CA PRO A 703 14.17 14.93 7.36
C PRO A 703 14.68 14.62 8.77
N HIS A 704 14.96 13.34 9.04
CA HIS A 704 15.54 12.92 10.32
C HIS A 704 17.03 13.31 10.40
N GLY A 705 17.45 14.04 11.43
CA GLY A 705 18.86 14.36 11.72
C GLY A 705 19.25 15.83 11.51
N THR A 706 20.56 16.13 11.65
CA THR A 706 21.17 17.48 11.54
C THR A 706 21.76 17.80 10.17
N GLY A 707 21.35 17.07 9.12
CA GLY A 707 21.84 17.27 7.76
C GLY A 707 21.33 18.57 7.11
N PRO A 708 21.84 18.93 5.93
CA PRO A 708 21.33 20.06 5.14
C PRO A 708 19.82 19.96 4.94
N TYR A 709 19.13 21.10 4.90
CA TYR A 709 17.67 21.13 4.74
C TYR A 709 17.23 20.41 3.47
N CYS A 710 16.28 19.49 3.60
CA CYS A 710 15.64 18.77 2.49
C CYS A 710 14.12 18.90 2.59
N TYR A 711 13.46 19.35 1.53
CA TYR A 711 12.00 19.29 1.43
C TYR A 711 11.53 17.88 1.06
N ARG A 712 10.65 17.27 1.86
CA ARG A 712 10.10 15.92 1.63
C ARG A 712 8.59 15.93 1.77
N LEU A 713 7.93 15.29 0.80
CA LEU A 713 6.49 15.20 0.69
C LEU A 713 6.06 13.73 0.71
N HIS A 714 4.97 13.44 1.42
CA HIS A 714 4.34 12.12 1.45
C HIS A 714 2.84 12.22 1.14
N GLY A 715 2.28 11.22 0.46
CA GLY A 715 0.86 11.18 0.12
C GLY A 715 0.46 12.07 -1.06
N GLN A 716 -0.84 12.33 -1.17
CA GLN A 716 -1.41 13.13 -2.27
C GLN A 716 -1.29 14.62 -1.97
N VAL A 717 -0.94 15.40 -3.01
CA VAL A 717 -0.90 16.86 -2.98
C VAL A 717 -2.20 17.41 -3.56
N TYR A 718 -2.77 18.41 -2.89
CA TYR A 718 -3.93 19.14 -3.39
C TYR A 718 -3.66 20.63 -3.34
N HIS A 719 -4.07 21.35 -4.38
CA HIS A 719 -4.05 22.80 -4.42
C HIS A 719 -5.48 23.30 -4.25
N ARG A 720 -5.77 24.12 -3.24
CA ARG A 720 -7.15 24.54 -2.93
C ARG A 720 -7.29 26.04 -2.74
N VAL A 721 -8.35 26.60 -3.31
CA VAL A 721 -8.77 28.00 -3.15
C VAL A 721 -9.92 28.07 -2.17
N SER A 722 -9.82 28.99 -1.22
CA SER A 722 -10.89 29.28 -0.26
C SER A 722 -11.98 30.15 -0.89
N PRO A 723 -13.21 30.13 -0.35
CA PRO A 723 -14.21 31.15 -0.65
C PRO A 723 -13.68 32.57 -0.38
N LEU A 724 -14.34 33.59 -0.94
CA LEU A 724 -13.94 35.00 -0.81
C LEU A 724 -13.98 35.47 0.65
N TYR A 725 -15.03 35.10 1.38
CA TYR A 725 -15.16 35.33 2.83
C TYR A 725 -15.02 34.04 3.61
N ALA A 726 -14.49 34.12 4.83
CA ALA A 726 -14.44 32.97 5.73
C ALA A 726 -15.82 32.64 6.31
N SER A 727 -16.07 31.37 6.60
CA SER A 727 -17.24 30.94 7.37
C SER A 727 -16.96 31.01 8.87
N ASP A 728 -18.00 31.06 9.71
CA ASP A 728 -17.90 31.23 11.17
C ASP A 728 -17.01 30.18 11.89
N GLN A 729 -16.67 29.08 11.23
CA GLN A 729 -15.85 27.98 11.76
C GLN A 729 -14.35 28.07 11.40
N HIS A 730 -13.93 28.99 10.54
CA HIS A 730 -12.56 29.09 10.04
C HIS A 730 -12.03 30.53 10.04
N LYS A 731 -10.75 30.70 10.40
CA LYS A 731 -10.06 32.00 10.34
C LYS A 731 -9.71 32.38 8.91
N GLU A 732 -9.71 33.68 8.61
CA GLU A 732 -9.37 34.21 7.30
C GLU A 732 -7.91 33.88 6.93
N SER A 733 -7.71 33.38 5.71
CA SER A 733 -6.40 32.95 5.23
C SER A 733 -6.27 33.04 3.72
N TYR A 734 -5.03 33.01 3.23
CA TYR A 734 -4.71 33.01 1.80
C TYR A 734 -5.26 34.25 1.07
N GLY A 735 -5.93 34.07 -0.08
CA GLY A 735 -6.48 35.15 -0.91
C GLY A 735 -7.44 36.09 -0.16
N GLN A 736 -8.10 35.60 0.89
CA GLN A 736 -9.04 36.38 1.71
C GLN A 736 -8.35 37.56 2.40
N LEU A 737 -7.04 37.47 2.68
CA LEU A 737 -6.30 38.52 3.37
C LEU A 737 -6.09 39.79 2.53
N TYR A 738 -6.26 39.71 1.21
CA TYR A 738 -6.16 40.88 0.33
C TYR A 738 -7.42 41.77 0.37
N ILE A 739 -8.50 41.30 1.01
CA ILE A 739 -9.73 42.07 1.20
C ILE A 739 -9.57 43.12 2.30
N PHE A 740 -8.83 42.78 3.36
CA PHE A 740 -8.60 43.67 4.48
C PHE A 740 -7.60 44.77 4.13
N ASP A 741 -7.62 45.85 4.92
CA ASP A 741 -6.60 46.89 4.87
C ASP A 741 -5.22 46.31 5.17
N SER A 742 -4.17 46.94 4.63
CA SER A 742 -2.80 46.40 4.69
C SER A 742 -2.32 46.13 6.12
N SER A 743 -2.66 47.01 7.07
CA SER A 743 -2.33 46.84 8.49
C SER A 743 -3.04 45.64 9.11
N GLU A 744 -4.36 45.53 8.93
CA GLU A 744 -5.17 44.41 9.47
C GLU A 744 -4.75 43.07 8.84
N ALA A 745 -4.52 43.05 7.52
CA ALA A 745 -4.01 41.88 6.82
C ALA A 745 -2.64 41.45 7.38
N THR A 746 -1.77 42.40 7.71
CA THR A 746 -0.45 42.14 8.30
C THR A 746 -0.58 41.56 9.71
N GLU A 747 -1.45 42.10 10.57
CA GLU A 747 -1.71 41.55 11.90
C GLU A 747 -2.22 40.11 11.82
N LYS A 748 -3.17 39.83 10.92
CA LYS A 748 -3.68 38.48 10.67
C LYS A 748 -2.57 37.53 10.18
N ARG A 749 -1.68 37.98 9.28
CA ARG A 749 -0.51 37.20 8.85
C ARG A 749 0.46 36.91 10.00
N LEU A 750 0.73 37.89 10.85
CA LEU A 750 1.66 37.77 11.97
C LEU A 750 1.14 36.80 13.04
N SER A 751 -0.18 36.80 13.29
CA SER A 751 -0.82 35.88 14.25
C SER A 751 -0.53 34.40 13.95
N ASN A 752 -0.42 34.05 12.66
CA ASN A 752 -0.13 32.69 12.20
C ASN A 752 1.37 32.44 11.98
N ASN A 753 2.21 33.49 11.97
CA ASN A 753 3.63 33.44 11.61
C ASN A 753 4.50 34.25 12.60
N GLN A 754 4.50 33.84 13.88
CA GLN A 754 5.15 34.57 14.98
C GLN A 754 6.66 34.82 14.82
N ASN A 755 7.34 34.07 13.94
CA ASN A 755 8.79 34.18 13.71
C ASN A 755 9.16 35.07 12.51
N CYS A 756 8.17 35.61 11.81
CA CYS A 756 8.33 36.55 10.69
C CYS A 756 8.33 37.99 11.20
N LEU A 757 8.90 38.90 10.41
CA LEU A 757 9.04 40.31 10.73
C LEU A 757 7.87 41.09 10.14
N GLN A 758 7.22 41.91 10.97
CA GLN A 758 6.06 42.71 10.58
C GLN A 758 6.35 43.65 9.41
N HIS A 759 7.43 44.42 9.49
CA HIS A 759 7.80 45.39 8.44
C HIS A 759 8.17 44.71 7.11
N VAL A 760 8.59 43.44 7.13
CA VAL A 760 8.81 42.66 5.90
C VAL A 760 7.46 42.25 5.29
N PHE A 761 6.47 41.88 6.10
CA PHE A 761 5.11 41.64 5.62
C PHE A 761 4.51 42.89 4.99
N GLU A 762 4.63 44.05 5.63
CA GLU A 762 4.09 45.32 5.11
C GLU A 762 4.69 45.66 3.73
N LYS A 763 6.01 45.57 3.59
CA LYS A 763 6.71 45.79 2.30
C LYS A 763 6.25 44.81 1.21
N LEU A 764 6.12 43.53 1.56
CA LEU A 764 5.68 42.50 0.61
C LEU A 764 4.20 42.64 0.22
N ASP A 765 3.35 43.01 1.17
CA ASP A 765 1.92 43.24 0.94
C ASP A 765 1.70 44.43 0.01
N PHE A 766 2.37 45.55 0.29
CA PHE A 766 2.35 46.73 -0.58
C PHE A 766 2.76 46.37 -2.01
N MET A 767 3.91 45.70 -2.15
CA MET A 767 4.41 45.26 -3.45
C MET A 767 3.40 44.37 -4.18
N LEU A 768 2.87 43.34 -3.52
CA LEU A 768 1.95 42.38 -4.18
C LEU A 768 0.61 43.01 -4.55
N ARG A 769 0.04 43.90 -3.72
CA ARG A 769 -1.20 44.61 -4.08
C ARG A 769 -1.01 45.52 -5.29
N GLU A 770 0.17 46.10 -5.46
CA GLU A 770 0.49 46.95 -6.59
C GLU A 770 0.66 46.15 -7.89
N ILE A 771 1.42 45.04 -7.85
CA ILE A 771 1.87 44.36 -9.08
C ILE A 771 1.17 43.04 -9.40
N ASN A 772 0.45 42.43 -8.45
CA ASN A 772 -0.12 41.09 -8.63
C ASN A 772 -1.60 41.15 -9.09
N PRO A 773 -1.93 40.62 -10.28
CA PRO A 773 -3.30 40.63 -10.80
C PRO A 773 -4.30 39.88 -9.91
N PHE A 774 -3.89 38.79 -9.25
CA PHE A 774 -4.78 38.06 -8.34
C PHE A 774 -5.12 38.91 -7.12
N ALA A 775 -4.16 39.63 -6.53
CA ALA A 775 -4.42 40.53 -5.40
C ALA A 775 -5.44 41.62 -5.79
N GLN A 776 -5.26 42.24 -6.96
CA GLN A 776 -6.18 43.24 -7.50
C GLN A 776 -7.59 42.67 -7.73
N SER A 777 -7.67 41.43 -8.22
CA SER A 777 -8.93 40.73 -8.48
C SER A 777 -9.74 40.46 -7.21
N TYR A 778 -9.10 40.02 -6.13
CA TYR A 778 -9.76 39.83 -4.83
C TYR A 778 -10.32 41.15 -4.27
N LEU A 779 -9.56 42.24 -4.42
CA LEU A 779 -10.00 43.57 -3.98
C LEU A 779 -11.17 44.10 -4.82
N GLN A 780 -11.09 43.96 -6.14
CA GLN A 780 -12.17 44.36 -7.05
C GLN A 780 -13.45 43.57 -6.78
N MET A 781 -13.31 42.26 -6.57
CA MET A 781 -14.44 41.38 -6.23
C MET A 781 -15.09 41.78 -4.91
N HIS A 782 -14.30 42.13 -3.89
CA HIS A 782 -14.84 42.61 -2.61
C HIS A 782 -15.70 43.86 -2.79
N ARG A 783 -15.20 44.86 -3.55
CA ARG A 783 -15.93 46.10 -3.86
C ARG A 783 -17.26 45.81 -4.57
N LEU A 784 -17.23 44.94 -5.57
CA LEU A 784 -18.44 44.55 -6.31
C LEU A 784 -19.50 43.88 -5.42
N VAL A 785 -19.07 43.04 -4.45
CA VAL A 785 -20.01 42.43 -3.49
C VAL A 785 -20.58 43.48 -2.53
N GLN A 786 -19.79 44.49 -2.14
CA GLN A 786 -20.27 45.60 -1.30
C GLN A 786 -21.26 46.51 -2.03
N GLU A 787 -21.02 46.80 -3.32
CA GLU A 787 -21.91 47.61 -4.16
C GLU A 787 -23.22 46.87 -4.49
N HIS A 788 -23.20 45.53 -4.54
CA HIS A 788 -24.35 44.69 -4.89
C HIS A 788 -24.60 43.54 -3.90
N PRO A 789 -24.98 43.84 -2.64
CA PRO A 789 -25.06 42.83 -1.57
C PRO A 789 -26.18 41.79 -1.76
N THR A 790 -27.21 42.11 -2.55
CA THR A 790 -28.35 41.21 -2.81
C THR A 790 -28.10 40.23 -3.94
N THR A 791 -27.01 40.39 -4.71
CA THR A 791 -26.75 39.58 -5.90
C THR A 791 -25.64 38.59 -5.61
N SER A 792 -25.89 37.30 -5.89
CA SER A 792 -24.85 36.28 -5.78
C SER A 792 -23.83 36.48 -6.91
N VAL A 793 -22.64 36.96 -6.57
CA VAL A 793 -21.55 37.23 -7.53
C VAL A 793 -20.46 36.16 -7.36
N LYS A 794 -20.00 35.55 -8.46
CA LYS A 794 -18.88 34.59 -8.48
C LYS A 794 -17.68 35.17 -9.23
N MET A 795 -16.47 35.04 -8.67
CA MET A 795 -15.22 35.40 -9.36
C MET A 795 -14.67 34.18 -10.09
N ILE A 796 -14.40 34.33 -11.38
CA ILE A 796 -13.94 33.21 -12.22
C ILE A 796 -12.72 33.65 -13.02
N PHE A 797 -11.65 32.85 -12.93
CA PHE A 797 -10.46 32.98 -13.77
C PHE A 797 -10.68 32.18 -15.07
N LEU A 798 -10.74 32.88 -16.21
CA LEU A 798 -10.95 32.25 -17.51
C LEU A 798 -9.62 31.79 -18.13
N GLU A 799 -9.64 30.58 -18.69
CA GLU A 799 -8.57 30.07 -19.55
C GLU A 799 -9.00 30.31 -21.01
N ASP A 800 -8.58 31.44 -21.60
CA ASP A 800 -8.95 31.71 -22.99
C ASP A 800 -8.08 30.89 -23.96
N LYS A 801 -8.74 30.13 -24.85
CA LYS A 801 -8.11 29.30 -25.88
C LYS A 801 -7.83 30.09 -27.17
N ASN A 802 -8.32 31.32 -27.28
CA ASN A 802 -8.29 32.12 -28.52
C ASN A 802 -7.36 33.33 -28.50
N LEU A 803 -6.48 33.48 -27.50
CA LEU A 803 -5.43 34.51 -27.51
C LEU A 803 -4.31 34.12 -28.48
N ASP A 804 -4.56 34.36 -29.76
CA ASP A 804 -3.54 34.47 -30.80
C ASP A 804 -2.61 35.63 -30.43
N MET A 805 -1.36 35.32 -30.03
CA MET A 805 -0.31 36.30 -29.72
C MET A 805 0.04 37.24 -30.89
N ARG A 806 -0.56 37.06 -32.08
CA ARG A 806 -0.27 37.83 -33.30
C ARG A 806 -1.37 38.81 -33.74
N ARG A 807 -2.43 39.07 -32.94
CA ARG A 807 -3.44 40.10 -33.29
C ARG A 807 -3.62 41.16 -32.20
N TYR A 808 -3.64 42.42 -32.64
CA TYR A 808 -3.87 43.61 -31.83
C TYR A 808 -5.22 43.56 -31.11
N ASN A 809 -5.20 43.19 -29.83
CA ASN A 809 -6.20 43.57 -28.83
C ASN A 809 -5.43 44.05 -27.60
N ALA A 810 -5.74 45.23 -27.06
CA ALA A 810 -5.32 45.58 -25.69
C ALA A 810 -6.35 44.94 -24.73
N PRO A 811 -5.93 44.01 -23.84
CA PRO A 811 -5.64 44.36 -22.44
C PRO A 811 -4.45 43.59 -21.81
N THR A 812 -4.00 44.09 -20.66
CA THR A 812 -2.79 43.72 -19.89
C THR A 812 -2.78 42.27 -19.37
N LEU A 813 -1.67 41.55 -19.62
CA LEU A 813 -1.16 40.37 -18.89
C LEU A 813 -2.19 39.35 -18.36
N CYS A 814 -2.55 38.41 -19.23
CA CYS A 814 -2.82 36.98 -18.97
C CYS A 814 -3.48 36.57 -17.63
N THR A 815 -4.75 36.96 -17.42
CA THR A 815 -5.86 36.15 -16.87
C THR A 815 -7.09 37.04 -16.94
N GLU A 816 -8.03 36.78 -17.85
CA GLU A 816 -9.30 37.51 -17.81
C GLU A 816 -10.09 37.06 -16.59
N VAL A 817 -10.23 37.97 -15.62
CA VAL A 817 -11.08 37.77 -14.44
C VAL A 817 -12.47 38.26 -14.79
N ALA A 818 -13.44 37.35 -14.80
CA ALA A 818 -14.83 37.68 -15.02
C ALA A 818 -15.61 37.54 -13.71
N ALA A 819 -16.26 38.63 -13.29
CA ALA A 819 -17.32 38.58 -12.28
C ALA A 819 -18.63 38.14 -12.95
N ILE A 820 -19.27 37.09 -12.42
CA ILE A 820 -20.57 36.61 -12.92
C ILE A 820 -21.64 36.80 -11.85
N PHE A 821 -22.72 37.48 -12.23
CA PHE A 821 -23.97 37.51 -11.48
C PHE A 821 -24.76 36.23 -11.74
N VAL A 822 -25.14 35.53 -10.67
CA VAL A 822 -25.83 34.25 -10.74
C VAL A 822 -27.33 34.50 -10.71
N GLY A 823 -28.05 34.14 -11.77
CA GLY A 823 -29.52 34.02 -11.77
C GLY A 823 -30.00 32.70 -11.13
N ASP A 824 -31.31 32.52 -10.99
CA ASP A 824 -31.98 31.45 -10.21
C ASP A 824 -31.50 30.01 -10.46
N ASN A 825 -30.89 29.73 -11.62
CA ASN A 825 -30.42 28.40 -11.99
C ASN A 825 -28.98 28.08 -11.57
N GLY A 826 -28.22 29.00 -10.99
CA GLY A 826 -26.98 28.68 -10.26
C GLY A 826 -25.78 28.14 -11.07
N GLU A 827 -25.99 27.67 -12.30
CA GLU A 827 -25.04 26.86 -13.05
C GLU A 827 -24.03 27.72 -13.82
N PRO A 828 -22.72 27.60 -13.53
CA PRO A 828 -21.69 28.24 -14.32
C PRO A 828 -21.54 27.57 -15.70
N PRO A 829 -21.06 28.29 -16.73
CA PRO A 829 -20.76 27.70 -18.04
C PRO A 829 -19.79 26.52 -17.94
N ALA A 830 -20.05 25.46 -18.72
CA ALA A 830 -19.39 24.13 -18.65
C ALA A 830 -17.86 24.08 -18.88
N ASN A 831 -17.19 25.22 -19.04
CA ASN A 831 -15.80 25.31 -19.54
C ASN A 831 -14.95 26.25 -18.65
N ARG A 832 -14.95 26.05 -17.33
CA ARG A 832 -14.24 26.93 -16.36
C ARG A 832 -13.53 26.14 -15.27
N ASP A 833 -12.30 26.53 -14.96
CA ASP A 833 -11.40 25.73 -14.12
C ASP A 833 -11.25 26.22 -12.66
N ILE A 834 -11.41 27.52 -12.37
CA ILE A 834 -11.30 28.06 -10.99
C ILE A 834 -12.44 29.04 -10.71
N CYS A 835 -13.33 28.68 -9.78
CA CYS A 835 -14.43 29.53 -9.33
C CYS A 835 -14.28 29.86 -7.84
N VAL A 836 -14.23 31.15 -7.50
CA VAL A 836 -14.24 31.62 -6.11
C VAL A 836 -15.64 32.11 -5.77
N TYR A 837 -16.23 31.49 -4.75
CA TYR A 837 -17.58 31.78 -4.28
C TYR A 837 -17.52 32.85 -3.19
N PRO A 838 -18.51 33.75 -3.11
CA PRO A 838 -18.51 34.83 -2.13
C PRO A 838 -18.59 34.26 -0.71
N VAL A 839 -19.56 33.37 -0.48
CA VAL A 839 -19.76 32.65 0.78
C VAL A 839 -19.92 31.16 0.46
N GLY A 840 -19.27 30.28 1.23
CA GLY A 840 -19.39 28.83 1.06
C GLY A 840 -18.64 28.04 2.12
N ASN A 841 -19.05 26.79 2.34
CA ASN A 841 -18.43 25.90 3.34
C ASN A 841 -17.33 24.99 2.76
N THR A 842 -17.02 25.10 1.47
CA THR A 842 -16.12 24.15 0.78
C THR A 842 -15.06 24.86 -0.06
N CYS A 843 -13.77 24.58 0.21
CA CYS A 843 -12.66 25.00 -0.65
C CYS A 843 -12.70 24.25 -2.00
N GLN A 844 -12.40 24.95 -3.09
CA GLN A 844 -12.32 24.36 -4.43
C GLN A 844 -10.91 23.86 -4.76
N SER A 845 -10.79 22.72 -5.43
CA SER A 845 -9.50 22.20 -5.88
C SER A 845 -9.09 22.82 -7.21
N ILE A 846 -7.88 23.34 -7.32
CA ILE A 846 -7.27 23.73 -8.60
C ILE A 846 -6.72 22.48 -9.28
N SER A 847 -6.96 22.35 -10.58
CA SER A 847 -6.32 21.31 -11.40
C SER A 847 -4.80 21.54 -11.48
N PRO A 848 -3.97 20.50 -11.26
CA PRO A 848 -2.51 20.57 -11.51
C PRO A 848 -2.11 20.97 -12.94
N LEU A 849 -3.06 20.91 -13.89
CA LEU A 849 -2.88 21.25 -15.29
C LEU A 849 -3.24 22.72 -15.59
N ASN A 850 -3.79 23.44 -14.62
CA ASN A 850 -4.22 24.82 -14.81
C ASN A 850 -3.05 25.80 -14.70
N GLN A 851 -2.98 26.77 -15.62
CA GLN A 851 -1.90 27.75 -15.70
C GLN A 851 -1.79 28.70 -14.50
N CYS A 852 -2.84 28.83 -13.69
CA CYS A 852 -2.85 29.67 -12.49
C CYS A 852 -2.35 28.92 -11.24
N CYS A 853 -2.15 27.60 -11.31
CA CYS A 853 -1.84 26.79 -10.15
C CYS A 853 -0.51 27.21 -9.47
N ASP A 854 0.57 27.38 -10.25
CA ASP A 854 1.85 27.84 -9.71
C ASP A 854 1.80 29.28 -9.17
N PRO A 855 1.35 30.30 -9.93
CA PRO A 855 1.36 31.67 -9.44
C PRO A 855 0.42 31.90 -8.25
N MET A 856 -0.71 31.18 -8.15
CA MET A 856 -1.59 31.26 -6.98
C MET A 856 -0.99 30.58 -5.74
N THR A 857 -0.15 29.56 -5.90
CA THR A 857 0.48 28.82 -4.80
C THR A 857 1.81 29.45 -4.35
N TYR A 858 2.55 30.04 -5.29
CA TYR A 858 3.89 30.60 -5.07
C TYR A 858 3.99 32.07 -5.49
N PRO A 859 3.19 32.98 -4.91
CA PRO A 859 3.20 34.40 -5.30
C PRO A 859 4.56 35.08 -5.11
N LEU A 860 5.42 34.60 -4.22
CA LEU A 860 6.77 35.15 -4.07
C LEU A 860 7.77 34.65 -5.12
N LEU A 861 7.43 33.58 -5.86
CA LEU A 861 8.18 33.15 -7.05
C LEU A 861 7.61 33.77 -8.33
N PHE A 862 6.30 34.06 -8.34
CA PHE A 862 5.55 34.62 -9.45
C PHE A 862 4.82 35.90 -9.03
N PRO A 863 5.57 36.97 -8.69
CA PRO A 863 5.01 38.17 -8.07
C PRO A 863 4.02 38.91 -8.98
N ARG A 864 4.14 38.77 -10.30
CA ARG A 864 3.25 39.40 -11.28
C ARG A 864 2.15 38.45 -11.77
N GLY A 865 2.00 37.29 -11.15
CA GLY A 865 1.00 36.29 -11.54
C GLY A 865 1.33 35.58 -12.86
N GLU A 866 2.61 35.43 -13.18
CA GLU A 866 3.05 34.86 -14.46
C GLU A 866 2.50 33.45 -14.68
N CYS A 867 1.84 33.22 -15.82
CA CYS A 867 1.21 31.94 -16.12
C CYS A 867 2.22 30.78 -16.13
N SER A 868 1.80 29.68 -15.53
CA SER A 868 2.52 28.42 -15.54
C SER A 868 2.34 27.67 -16.86
N TRP A 869 2.80 26.42 -16.90
CA TRP A 869 2.53 25.54 -18.04
C TRP A 869 1.03 25.41 -18.34
N ASN A 870 0.67 25.39 -19.62
CA ASN A 870 -0.70 25.12 -20.10
C ASN A 870 -0.68 24.15 -21.29
N THR A 871 -1.83 23.54 -21.59
CA THR A 871 -1.94 22.51 -22.63
C THR A 871 -1.84 23.04 -24.06
N GLY A 872 -1.93 24.36 -24.26
CA GLY A 872 -1.84 25.04 -25.56
C GLY A 872 -0.41 25.38 -25.99
N MET A 873 0.59 25.23 -25.12
CA MET A 873 1.97 25.56 -25.45
C MET A 873 2.53 24.66 -26.56
N GLU A 874 3.00 25.25 -27.66
CA GLU A 874 3.57 24.54 -28.81
C GLU A 874 5.10 24.59 -28.87
N HIS A 875 5.69 23.56 -29.48
CA HIS A 875 7.10 23.56 -29.88
C HIS A 875 7.33 24.58 -31.01
N VAL A 876 8.56 25.08 -31.11
CA VAL A 876 9.00 25.94 -32.23
C VAL A 876 8.66 25.27 -33.56
N GLU A 877 7.97 25.98 -34.46
CA GLU A 877 7.41 25.43 -35.70
C GLU A 877 8.45 24.69 -36.56
N GLU A 878 9.64 25.25 -36.69
CA GLU A 878 10.74 24.67 -37.47
C GLU A 878 11.33 23.37 -36.86
N ARG A 879 11.07 23.13 -35.57
CA ARG A 879 11.65 22.01 -34.79
C ARG A 879 10.61 21.05 -34.25
N ARG A 880 9.31 21.32 -34.48
CA ARG A 880 8.22 20.44 -34.08
C ARG A 880 8.17 19.21 -35.01
N THR A 881 7.78 18.08 -34.45
CA THR A 881 7.59 16.85 -35.24
C THR A 881 6.10 16.68 -35.53
N ALA A 882 5.74 16.07 -36.67
CA ALA A 882 4.34 15.80 -37.02
C ALA A 882 3.55 15.06 -35.94
N LYS A 883 4.22 14.23 -35.12
CA LYS A 883 3.61 13.48 -34.01
C LYS A 883 3.63 14.21 -32.65
N ARG A 884 4.49 15.22 -32.45
CA ARG A 884 4.64 15.94 -31.17
C ARG A 884 4.81 17.44 -31.42
N THR A 885 3.67 18.14 -31.37
CA THR A 885 3.57 19.58 -31.58
C THR A 885 3.56 20.40 -30.29
N ARG A 886 3.26 19.77 -29.15
CA ARG A 886 3.05 20.47 -27.86
C ARG A 886 4.21 20.29 -26.87
N VAL A 887 4.47 21.34 -26.08
CA VAL A 887 5.42 21.34 -24.96
C VAL A 887 4.81 20.58 -23.78
N THR A 888 5.53 19.59 -23.27
CA THR A 888 5.12 18.84 -22.08
C THR A 888 5.45 19.60 -20.80
N GLN A 889 4.74 19.29 -19.70
CA GLN A 889 4.98 19.89 -18.40
C GLN A 889 6.42 19.67 -17.90
N LEU A 890 7.00 18.49 -18.17
CA LEU A 890 8.41 18.20 -17.88
C LEU A 890 9.36 19.12 -18.66
N GLN A 891 9.11 19.31 -19.95
CA GLN A 891 9.92 20.17 -20.81
C GLN A 891 9.83 21.64 -20.37
N TYR A 892 8.66 22.10 -19.94
CA TYR A 892 8.47 23.43 -19.38
C TYR A 892 9.29 23.63 -18.10
N TYR A 893 9.16 22.71 -17.13
CA TYR A 893 9.92 22.82 -15.89
C TYR A 893 11.42 22.67 -16.13
N ALA A 894 11.85 21.76 -17.00
CA ALA A 894 13.26 21.64 -17.36
C ALA A 894 13.82 22.95 -17.96
N TYR A 895 13.07 23.62 -18.83
CA TYR A 895 13.48 24.93 -19.37
C TYR A 895 13.56 26.01 -18.28
N ARG A 896 12.57 26.09 -17.38
CA ARG A 896 12.51 27.09 -16.29
C ARG A 896 13.54 26.85 -15.19
N LEU A 897 13.83 25.59 -14.86
CA LEU A 897 14.78 25.17 -13.82
C LEU A 897 16.22 25.04 -14.33
N SER A 898 16.46 25.19 -15.63
CA SER A 898 17.82 25.25 -16.15
C SER A 898 18.49 26.56 -15.73
N GLN A 899 19.67 26.46 -15.11
CA GLN A 899 20.45 27.62 -14.69
C GLN A 899 20.95 28.41 -15.91
N ARG A 900 20.92 29.74 -15.81
CA ARG A 900 21.40 30.69 -16.81
C ARG A 900 22.22 31.76 -16.11
N ASN A 901 23.02 32.48 -16.87
CA ASN A 901 23.75 33.63 -16.34
C ASN A 901 22.78 34.75 -15.95
N GLY A 902 22.92 35.26 -14.73
CA GLY A 902 22.07 36.34 -14.19
C GLY A 902 21.28 35.93 -12.95
N PHE A 903 20.55 36.89 -12.38
CA PHE A 903 19.72 36.65 -11.20
C PHE A 903 18.47 35.85 -11.59
N SER A 904 18.22 34.75 -10.87
CA SER A 904 17.00 33.96 -11.01
C SER A 904 16.27 33.87 -9.68
N ILE A 905 15.05 34.40 -9.63
CA ILE A 905 14.23 34.35 -8.41
C ILE A 905 13.99 32.90 -7.96
N LEU A 906 13.79 31.98 -8.91
CA LEU A 906 13.60 30.56 -8.63
C LEU A 906 14.81 29.99 -7.90
N HIS A 907 16.00 30.06 -8.50
CA HIS A 907 17.21 29.45 -7.94
C HIS A 907 17.67 30.11 -6.63
N ASN A 908 17.44 31.42 -6.46
CA ASN A 908 17.83 32.14 -5.25
C ASN A 908 16.85 31.94 -4.07
N SER A 909 15.67 31.37 -4.31
CA SER A 909 14.62 31.20 -3.28
C SER A 909 14.81 30.00 -2.34
N GLY A 910 15.93 29.28 -2.42
CA GLY A 910 16.39 28.31 -1.41
C GLY A 910 15.33 27.29 -0.99
N LYS A 911 14.83 27.39 0.26
CA LYS A 911 13.84 26.43 0.80
C LYS A 911 12.52 26.42 0.03
N LEU A 912 12.09 27.56 -0.51
CA LEU A 912 10.88 27.66 -1.31
C LEU A 912 11.09 27.03 -2.69
N PHE A 913 12.28 27.20 -3.26
CA PHE A 913 12.66 26.56 -4.52
C PHE A 913 12.62 25.03 -4.43
N GLN A 914 13.13 24.45 -3.34
CA GLN A 914 13.03 23.00 -3.11
C GLN A 914 11.57 22.52 -3.06
N GLN A 915 10.68 23.29 -2.41
CA GLN A 915 9.25 22.98 -2.38
C GLN A 915 8.63 23.04 -3.78
N TYR A 916 8.92 24.09 -4.54
CA TYR A 916 8.45 24.27 -5.91
C TYR A 916 8.91 23.14 -6.85
N ILE A 917 10.17 22.68 -6.76
CA ILE A 917 10.67 21.56 -7.58
C ILE A 917 9.92 20.26 -7.28
N VAL A 918 9.73 19.95 -5.99
CA VAL A 918 9.03 18.71 -5.59
C VAL A 918 7.57 18.77 -6.04
N ASP A 919 6.91 19.92 -5.91
CA ASP A 919 5.55 20.12 -6.41
C ASP A 919 5.47 20.00 -7.94
N ALA A 920 6.39 20.63 -8.67
CA ALA A 920 6.51 20.53 -10.13
C ALA A 920 6.68 19.07 -10.61
N TYR A 921 7.46 18.27 -9.88
CA TYR A 921 7.62 16.84 -10.15
C TYR A 921 6.30 16.08 -9.94
N VAL A 922 5.63 16.28 -8.80
CA VAL A 922 4.34 15.64 -8.50
C VAL A 922 3.28 16.00 -9.55
N LYS A 923 3.24 17.25 -10.00
CA LYS A 923 2.31 17.69 -11.05
C LYS A 923 2.63 17.06 -12.40
N THR A 924 3.91 16.95 -12.75
CA THR A 924 4.35 16.26 -13.98
C THR A 924 3.92 14.79 -13.98
N GLU A 925 4.11 14.08 -12.87
CA GLU A 925 3.64 12.69 -12.72
C GLU A 925 2.10 12.62 -12.73
N GLY A 926 1.42 13.57 -12.09
CA GLY A 926 -0.03 13.72 -12.15
C GLY A 926 -0.54 13.90 -13.59
N SER A 927 0.12 14.73 -14.40
CA SER A 927 -0.19 14.94 -15.82
C SER A 927 0.02 13.68 -16.64
N ARG A 928 1.11 12.94 -16.43
CA ARG A 928 1.36 11.64 -17.08
C ARG A 928 0.27 10.63 -16.75
N LEU A 929 -0.09 10.51 -15.48
CA LEU A 929 -1.18 9.64 -15.04
C LEU A 929 -2.53 10.06 -15.63
N HIS A 930 -2.79 11.37 -15.72
CA HIS A 930 -3.99 11.90 -16.36
C HIS A 930 -4.04 11.56 -17.85
N PHE A 931 -2.93 11.74 -18.58
CA PHE A 931 -2.82 11.36 -19.98
C PHE A 931 -3.04 9.86 -20.20
N LEU A 932 -2.44 9.00 -19.36
CA LEU A 932 -2.64 7.55 -19.42
C LEU A 932 -4.09 7.15 -19.14
N ARG A 933 -4.77 7.85 -18.23
CA ARG A 933 -6.20 7.65 -17.95
C ARG A 933 -7.07 8.04 -19.15
N GLN A 934 -6.79 9.17 -19.79
CA GLN A 934 -7.57 9.68 -20.92
C GLN A 934 -7.33 8.91 -22.22
N ASN A 935 -6.08 8.51 -22.52
CA ASN A 935 -5.68 7.86 -23.77
C ASN A 935 -5.57 6.34 -23.65
N ARG A 936 -6.21 5.75 -22.63
CA ARG A 936 -6.16 4.31 -22.34
C ARG A 936 -6.67 3.43 -23.48
N LYS A 937 -7.53 3.97 -24.35
CA LYS A 937 -8.08 3.26 -25.52
C LYS A 937 -7.03 3.11 -26.63
N ASP A 938 -6.26 4.15 -26.90
CA ASP A 938 -5.28 4.20 -28.00
C ASP A 938 -3.97 3.48 -27.63
N LEU A 939 -3.61 3.47 -26.34
CA LEU A 939 -2.40 2.80 -25.82
C LEU A 939 -2.55 1.26 -25.68
N ARG A 940 -3.73 0.69 -25.93
CA ARG A 940 -4.03 -0.74 -25.76
C ARG A 940 -4.11 -1.54 -27.07
N ILE A 941 -3.52 -1.03 -28.17
CA ILE A 941 -3.56 -1.71 -29.47
C ILE A 941 -2.55 -2.88 -29.58
N GLU A 942 -1.58 -3.02 -28.67
CA GLU A 942 -0.71 -4.21 -28.64
C GLU A 942 -0.48 -4.66 -27.19
N LEU A 943 -1.29 -5.62 -26.73
CA LEU A 943 -0.96 -6.64 -25.72
C LEU A 943 -2.07 -7.70 -25.65
#